data_AF-A0A2H5PS11-F1
#
_entry.id   AF-A0A2H5PS11-F1
#
_cell.length_a   1.000
_cell.length_b   1.000
_cell.length_c   1.000
_cell.angle_alpha   90.00
_cell.angle_beta   90.00
_cell.angle_gamma   90.00
#
_symmetry.space_group_name_H-M   'P 1'
#
loop_
_entity.id
_entity.type
_entity.pdbx_description
1 polymer ?
#
loop_
_entity_poly.entity_id
_entity_poly.type
_entity_poly.pdbx_seq_one_letter_code
_entity_poly.pdbx_strand_id
1 'polypeptide(L)'
;MERIFMSLMETDTQFRTQDVGEAHHLFDPIIRHKAILRRTVFDHAHIISHKHPYWNRSLGADHFMLSCHDWGPRATWYVPQPYYNSIRVLCKANTSEHFNPKKDASVPEINLITGEITYLTGGLPPSNRTILALFAGGLHGKIWPALLQHWKERDKDVQDTLKKSRFCICPGGHEVASPRIVEVTYAECVPGLISQHHVLPFSDVLNWESFSVQVPVSEIPSLKNILMECLKKILMGVSQDRYFRMYEQVKMVQRHFVVNNPSVRYDAFNMIIPSIWLRRLNKAKWKAHYNSKQKILLVGEGNFSFSACLATAFGSATNMVATSLYSERNLRKKHGSSEANLQLLKSKGCLVLHGVNVHDMNRHPTLSQMKFDIIIFNFPHAGFFHPFKENDNKVIKRHKHLVKAFFKSAREMLDEDGEVHVTHRNDHPYKQWNLEELARESGLILKETVEFSKKDFPGYENKRGSGSKSDQTFPLKDCYTFKFSIEKNYNQLMWTLVFVFALGPNIASPTLSSLLQWQVRFSGCSYSSLASSSVLESSTPPASSSNIVNGSSSGFFVANESIQLVQEQEKLKHSNESDEEVRTDAVKKYNKLERVEASLVRARSSIREAALVRNLTSVHQDPDYVPQGPIYRNANAFHRSYLLMEKLFKIYVYEEGEPPMFHDGPCKSIYSTEGRFIHEMERSNMYKTKDPEKALVYFLPFSVVMMVEHLYVPGAHEINAIGRSIVDYISIISHKYPFWNRSLGADHFMLSCHDWGPRSSSFVPHLFRNSIRVLCNANTSEGFNPVKDASLPEINLLTGEVTGLIGGPSPSRRSILAFFAGRLHGHIRHLLLDNWKNKDQDVQVYDKLPNNVSYNSMLRKSKFCLCPSGYEVASPRVVEAIYSECVPVLISDSFVPPFSDVLNWNAFSVQIDVKDIPKIKEILKGISQRQYLRMQRRVKQVQRHFVANQSLKRFDVFHMTVHSVWLRRLNIHIRDFERPS
;
A
#
# COMPACT_ATOMS: atom_id res chain seq x y z
N MET A 1 -11.11 19.08 6.79
CA MET A 1 -12.42 19.69 7.10
C MET A 1 -12.27 20.91 8.00
N GLU A 2 -11.49 20.84 9.09
CA GLU A 2 -11.14 22.04 9.90
C GLU A 2 -10.60 23.22 9.07
N ARG A 3 -9.66 22.99 8.13
CA ARG A 3 -9.12 24.07 7.28
C ARG A 3 -10.13 24.68 6.30
N ILE A 4 -11.18 23.95 5.90
CA ILE A 4 -12.24 24.47 5.02
C ILE A 4 -13.24 25.30 5.82
N PHE A 5 -13.45 24.94 7.10
CA PHE A 5 -14.30 25.70 8.02
C PHE A 5 -13.62 26.99 8.49
N MET A 6 -12.30 26.96 8.75
CA MET A 6 -11.53 28.17 9.09
C MET A 6 -11.49 29.19 7.93
N SER A 7 -11.46 28.73 6.68
CA SER A 7 -11.47 29.60 5.49
C SER A 7 -12.79 30.36 5.27
N LEU A 8 -13.90 29.92 5.86
CA LEU A 8 -15.19 30.64 5.81
C LEU A 8 -15.31 31.72 6.90
N MET A 9 -14.46 31.66 7.93
CA MET A 9 -14.42 32.66 9.01
C MET A 9 -13.53 33.86 8.67
N GLU A 10 -12.65 33.76 7.67
CA GLU A 10 -11.81 34.89 7.20
C GLU A 10 -12.58 35.90 6.35
N THR A 11 -13.80 35.58 5.89
CA THR A 11 -14.62 36.46 5.05
C THR A 11 -15.57 37.37 5.82
N ASP A 12 -15.66 37.28 7.16
CA ASP A 12 -16.45 38.21 7.96
C ASP A 12 -15.60 38.85 9.06
N THR A 13 -15.35 40.15 8.89
CA THR A 13 -14.55 40.99 9.79
C THR A 13 -15.24 41.26 11.12
N GLN A 14 -14.41 41.41 12.16
CA GLN A 14 -14.69 41.73 13.57
C GLN A 14 -15.03 40.52 14.45
N PHE A 15 -14.06 40.01 15.22
CA PHE A 15 -14.17 39.89 16.68
C PHE A 15 -12.77 39.61 17.27
N ARG A 16 -12.38 40.43 18.25
CA ARG A 16 -11.08 40.38 18.94
C ARG A 16 -11.01 39.18 19.88
N THR A 17 -9.79 38.67 20.03
CA THR A 17 -9.31 37.70 21.01
C THR A 17 -9.65 38.08 22.45
N GLN A 18 -10.49 37.29 23.11
CA GLN A 18 -10.42 36.85 24.51
C GLN A 18 -11.58 35.85 24.72
N ASP A 19 -11.35 34.80 25.50
CA ASP A 19 -12.27 33.69 25.84
C ASP A 19 -12.39 32.51 24.84
N VAL A 20 -11.50 31.52 25.03
CA VAL A 20 -11.50 30.20 24.36
C VAL A 20 -12.49 29.22 25.02
N GLY A 21 -13.32 29.67 25.97
CA GLY A 21 -14.22 28.81 26.75
C GLY A 21 -15.60 28.54 26.14
N GLU A 22 -16.11 29.38 25.24
CA GLU A 22 -17.52 29.32 24.82
C GLU A 22 -17.76 28.89 23.36
N ALA A 23 -16.70 28.62 22.58
CA ALA A 23 -16.85 28.22 21.18
C ALA A 23 -17.58 26.86 21.00
N HIS A 24 -17.64 26.00 22.02
CA HIS A 24 -18.27 24.68 21.93
C HIS A 24 -19.80 24.70 21.80
N HIS A 25 -20.49 25.80 22.15
CA HIS A 25 -21.95 25.86 22.10
C HIS A 25 -22.54 26.48 20.82
N LEU A 26 -21.72 27.11 19.97
CA LEU A 26 -22.17 27.73 18.72
C LEU A 26 -22.15 26.78 17.49
N PHE A 27 -21.42 25.67 17.54
CA PHE A 27 -21.31 24.71 16.42
C PHE A 27 -22.47 23.70 16.32
N ASP A 28 -23.19 23.46 17.41
CA ASP A 28 -24.16 22.37 17.53
C ASP A 28 -25.48 22.60 16.73
N PRO A 29 -26.03 23.82 16.60
CA PRO A 29 -27.27 24.03 15.83
C PRO A 29 -27.09 23.94 14.31
N ILE A 30 -25.96 24.38 13.76
CA ILE A 30 -25.71 24.44 12.31
C ILE A 30 -25.45 23.05 11.71
N ILE A 31 -24.75 22.18 12.46
CA ILE A 31 -24.42 20.80 12.04
C ILE A 31 -25.65 19.88 12.07
N ARG A 32 -26.67 20.19 12.87
CA ARG A 32 -27.91 19.38 12.99
C ARG A 32 -28.87 19.53 11.81
N HIS A 33 -28.68 20.52 10.92
CA HIS A 33 -29.57 20.72 9.78
C HIS A 33 -29.12 19.90 8.55
N LYS A 34 -29.77 18.75 8.36
CA LYS A 34 -29.51 17.77 7.26
C LYS A 34 -29.35 18.41 5.87
N ALA A 35 -30.09 19.47 5.58
CA ALA A 35 -30.04 20.18 4.30
C ALA A 35 -28.72 20.96 4.09
N ILE A 36 -28.17 21.56 5.15
CA ILE A 36 -26.92 22.34 5.11
C ILE A 36 -25.74 21.40 4.90
N LEU A 37 -25.70 20.29 5.65
CA LEU A 37 -24.65 19.27 5.51
C LEU A 37 -24.63 18.66 4.11
N ARG A 38 -25.80 18.34 3.55
CA ARG A 38 -25.95 17.85 2.18
C ARG A 38 -25.41 18.85 1.16
N ARG A 39 -25.81 20.12 1.26
CA ARG A 39 -25.38 21.19 0.34
C ARG A 39 -23.87 21.40 0.41
N THR A 40 -23.32 21.43 1.62
CA THR A 40 -21.87 21.60 1.84
C THR A 40 -21.04 20.49 1.19
N VAL A 41 -21.43 19.21 1.38
CA VAL A 41 -20.71 18.08 0.77
C VAL A 41 -20.88 18.07 -0.75
N PHE A 42 -22.07 18.42 -1.25
CA PHE A 42 -22.33 18.55 -2.68
C PHE A 42 -21.50 19.65 -3.33
N ASP A 43 -21.50 20.86 -2.75
CA ASP A 43 -20.76 22.02 -3.26
C ASP A 43 -19.25 21.74 -3.22
N HIS A 44 -18.76 21.07 -2.17
CA HIS A 44 -17.35 20.66 -2.11
C HIS A 44 -17.01 19.66 -3.21
N ALA A 45 -17.81 18.61 -3.41
CA ALA A 45 -17.59 17.64 -4.49
C ALA A 45 -17.68 18.32 -5.87
N HIS A 46 -18.59 19.29 -6.04
CA HIS A 46 -18.73 20.08 -7.26
C HIS A 46 -17.48 20.94 -7.53
N ILE A 47 -16.99 21.67 -6.54
CA ILE A 47 -15.75 22.47 -6.63
C ILE A 47 -14.56 21.58 -6.98
N ILE A 48 -14.41 20.43 -6.31
CA ILE A 48 -13.31 19.50 -6.58
C ILE A 48 -13.40 18.95 -8.02
N SER A 49 -14.59 18.59 -8.48
CA SER A 49 -14.81 18.11 -9.85
C SER A 49 -14.49 19.15 -10.92
N HIS A 50 -14.67 20.44 -10.65
CA HIS A 50 -14.40 21.51 -11.63
C HIS A 50 -12.97 22.04 -11.56
N LYS A 51 -12.37 22.13 -10.36
CA LYS A 51 -11.02 22.67 -10.16
C LYS A 51 -9.90 21.64 -10.34
N HIS A 52 -10.19 20.35 -10.15
CA HIS A 52 -9.17 19.31 -10.17
C HIS A 52 -9.45 18.23 -11.22
N PRO A 53 -8.65 18.14 -12.30
CA PRO A 53 -8.89 17.19 -13.39
C PRO A 53 -8.81 15.72 -12.95
N TYR A 54 -8.14 15.45 -11.82
CA TYR A 54 -8.01 14.11 -11.26
C TYR A 54 -9.33 13.54 -10.72
N TRP A 55 -10.28 14.38 -10.31
CA TRP A 55 -11.60 13.89 -9.90
C TRP A 55 -12.36 13.31 -11.10
N ASN A 56 -12.34 14.02 -12.23
CA ASN A 56 -13.09 13.65 -13.43
C ASN A 56 -12.54 12.40 -14.13
N ARG A 57 -11.24 12.09 -13.98
CA ARG A 57 -10.64 10.89 -14.60
C ARG A 57 -11.27 9.57 -14.13
N SER A 58 -11.82 9.55 -12.92
CA SER A 58 -12.32 8.36 -12.26
C SER A 58 -13.71 8.55 -11.65
N LEU A 59 -14.29 9.75 -11.81
CA LEU A 59 -15.50 10.21 -11.11
C LEU A 59 -15.37 10.03 -9.58
N GLY A 60 -14.20 10.33 -9.03
CA GLY A 60 -13.87 10.17 -7.61
C GLY A 60 -13.58 8.73 -7.16
N ALA A 61 -13.49 7.76 -8.08
CA ALA A 61 -13.29 6.34 -7.76
C ALA A 61 -11.92 5.99 -7.14
N ASP A 62 -10.92 6.84 -7.33
CA ASP A 62 -9.57 6.74 -6.76
C ASP A 62 -9.33 7.73 -5.61
N HIS A 63 -10.39 8.43 -5.18
CA HIS A 63 -10.39 9.30 -4.02
C HIS A 63 -10.97 8.56 -2.82
N PHE A 64 -10.52 8.94 -1.62
CA PHE A 64 -11.10 8.48 -0.38
C PHE A 64 -11.55 9.65 0.48
N MET A 65 -12.51 9.39 1.37
CA MET A 65 -13.05 10.37 2.30
C MET A 65 -13.02 9.78 3.70
N LEU A 66 -12.63 10.58 4.69
CA LEU A 66 -12.58 10.19 6.09
C LEU A 66 -13.66 10.95 6.86
N SER A 67 -14.47 10.24 7.65
CA SER A 67 -15.40 10.84 8.60
C SER A 67 -15.30 10.15 9.96
N CYS A 68 -15.02 10.94 11.00
CA CYS A 68 -14.97 10.50 12.39
C CYS A 68 -16.31 10.61 13.14
N HIS A 69 -17.32 11.24 12.53
CA HIS A 69 -18.65 11.45 13.13
C HIS A 69 -19.66 10.39 12.67
N ASP A 70 -20.64 10.07 13.51
CA ASP A 70 -21.75 9.13 13.24
C ASP A 70 -22.67 9.57 12.09
N TRP A 71 -22.68 10.87 11.77
CA TRP A 71 -23.36 11.41 10.59
C TRP A 71 -22.60 11.21 9.28
N GLY A 72 -21.33 10.79 9.30
CA GLY A 72 -20.51 10.58 8.10
C GLY A 72 -21.12 9.68 7.02
N PRO A 73 -21.61 8.47 7.38
CA PRO A 73 -22.33 7.60 6.46
C PRO A 73 -23.55 8.29 5.83
N ARG A 74 -24.31 9.07 6.62
CA ARG A 74 -25.53 9.78 6.18
C ARG A 74 -25.23 11.02 5.34
N ALA A 75 -24.20 11.79 5.69
CA ALA A 75 -23.80 13.01 4.99
C ALA A 75 -23.42 12.72 3.52
N THR A 76 -22.86 11.54 3.30
CA THR A 76 -22.30 11.14 2.01
C THR A 76 -23.32 10.43 1.12
N TRP A 77 -24.37 9.84 1.70
CA TRP A 77 -25.48 9.21 0.98
C TRP A 77 -26.17 10.13 -0.04
N TYR A 78 -26.36 11.40 0.31
CA TYR A 78 -27.10 12.36 -0.53
C TYR A 78 -26.30 12.94 -1.70
N VAL A 79 -25.04 12.52 -1.87
CA VAL A 79 -24.15 12.94 -2.96
C VAL A 79 -23.70 11.68 -3.73
N PRO A 80 -24.29 11.40 -4.91
CA PRO A 80 -24.07 10.14 -5.62
C PRO A 80 -22.59 9.85 -5.95
N GLN A 81 -21.81 10.88 -6.32
CA GLN A 81 -20.43 10.70 -6.77
C GLN A 81 -19.51 10.17 -5.65
N PRO A 82 -19.38 10.81 -4.47
CA PRO A 82 -18.65 10.24 -3.33
C PRO A 82 -19.28 8.95 -2.78
N TYR A 83 -20.61 8.83 -2.83
CA TYR A 83 -21.30 7.67 -2.28
C TYR A 83 -21.02 6.40 -3.06
N TYR A 84 -21.13 6.42 -4.38
CA TYR A 84 -20.99 5.23 -5.22
C TYR A 84 -19.53 4.97 -5.59
N ASN A 85 -18.73 6.02 -5.83
CA ASN A 85 -17.42 5.86 -6.43
C ASN A 85 -16.28 5.88 -5.40
N SER A 86 -16.27 6.82 -4.45
CA SER A 86 -15.12 6.97 -3.54
C SER A 86 -15.06 5.89 -2.45
N ILE A 87 -13.85 5.60 -1.96
CA ILE A 87 -13.63 4.80 -0.75
C ILE A 87 -13.99 5.68 0.46
N ARG A 88 -14.93 5.26 1.29
CA ARG A 88 -15.25 6.01 2.51
C ARG A 88 -14.63 5.30 3.70
N VAL A 89 -13.91 6.04 4.51
CA VAL A 89 -13.32 5.62 5.77
C VAL A 89 -14.20 6.19 6.86
N LEU A 90 -14.98 5.33 7.50
CA LEU A 90 -16.09 5.73 8.35
C LEU A 90 -15.87 5.24 9.78
N CYS A 91 -15.96 6.17 10.72
CA CYS A 91 -16.21 5.88 12.12
C CYS A 91 -17.69 5.50 12.30
N LYS A 92 -18.00 4.66 13.28
CA LYS A 92 -19.37 4.17 13.58
C LYS A 92 -20.09 3.57 12.36
N ALA A 93 -19.39 2.71 11.62
CA ALA A 93 -19.94 1.99 10.49
C ALA A 93 -20.95 0.91 10.92
N ASN A 94 -22.15 0.91 10.34
CA ASN A 94 -23.14 -0.16 10.47
C ASN A 94 -23.72 -0.47 9.08
N THR A 95 -23.88 -1.76 8.74
CA THR A 95 -24.46 -2.17 7.45
C THR A 95 -25.92 -1.75 7.29
N SER A 96 -26.65 -1.44 8.37
CA SER A 96 -28.00 -0.89 8.31
C SER A 96 -28.07 0.61 7.99
N GLU A 97 -26.93 1.32 7.96
CA GLU A 97 -26.85 2.77 7.74
C GLU A 97 -25.92 3.14 6.57
N HIS A 98 -26.11 2.48 5.43
CA HIS A 98 -25.46 2.81 4.15
C HIS A 98 -23.94 2.56 4.08
N PHE A 99 -23.34 1.76 4.97
CA PHE A 99 -21.98 1.24 4.80
C PHE A 99 -21.93 0.16 3.69
N ASN A 100 -21.01 0.30 2.74
CA ASN A 100 -20.82 -0.68 1.67
C ASN A 100 -19.54 -1.50 1.95
N PRO A 101 -19.66 -2.75 2.44
CA PRO A 101 -18.52 -3.59 2.80
C PRO A 101 -17.64 -3.99 1.62
N LYS A 102 -18.07 -3.76 0.37
CA LYS A 102 -17.26 -4.02 -0.82
C LYS A 102 -16.28 -2.88 -1.14
N LYS A 103 -16.46 -1.68 -0.57
CA LYS A 103 -15.65 -0.50 -0.91
C LYS A 103 -15.26 0.40 0.26
N ASP A 104 -16.06 0.45 1.32
CA ASP A 104 -15.83 1.34 2.47
C ASP A 104 -14.96 0.63 3.51
N ALA A 105 -14.16 1.41 4.23
CA ALA A 105 -13.32 1.01 5.35
C ALA A 105 -13.93 1.52 6.67
N SER A 106 -13.75 0.76 7.74
CA SER A 106 -14.16 1.14 9.10
C SER A 106 -12.95 1.48 9.96
N VAL A 107 -13.08 2.53 10.77
CA VAL A 107 -12.04 2.97 11.71
C VAL A 107 -12.62 3.12 13.12
N PRO A 108 -11.79 2.98 14.18
CA PRO A 108 -12.26 3.11 15.55
C PRO A 108 -12.57 4.58 15.90
N GLU A 109 -13.55 4.79 16.78
CA GLU A 109 -13.75 6.08 17.45
C GLU A 109 -12.78 6.19 18.62
N ILE A 110 -11.85 7.14 18.58
CA ILE A 110 -10.84 7.33 19.62
C ILE A 110 -11.08 8.67 20.28
N ASN A 111 -11.42 8.63 21.56
CA ASN A 111 -11.66 9.82 22.37
C ASN A 111 -10.34 10.29 22.99
N LEU A 112 -9.90 11.52 22.65
CA LEU A 112 -8.62 12.11 23.07
C LEU A 112 -8.76 13.13 24.23
N ILE A 113 -9.88 13.13 24.97
CA ILE A 113 -10.22 14.18 25.95
C ILE A 113 -9.18 14.38 27.08
N THR A 114 -8.22 13.47 27.29
CA THR A 114 -7.08 13.73 28.17
C THR A 114 -5.77 13.32 27.49
N GLY A 115 -4.77 14.20 27.52
CA GLY A 115 -3.43 14.00 26.92
C GLY A 115 -2.59 12.89 27.55
N GLU A 116 -3.22 11.85 28.08
CA GLU A 116 -2.60 10.78 28.87
C GLU A 116 -3.19 9.40 28.47
N ILE A 117 -2.90 8.94 27.25
CA ILE A 117 -3.25 7.57 26.80
C ILE A 117 -2.48 6.50 27.62
N THR A 118 -1.37 6.89 28.27
CA THR A 118 -0.47 6.03 29.04
C THR A 118 -1.10 5.34 30.25
N TYR A 119 -2.15 5.88 30.89
CA TYR A 119 -2.79 5.24 32.05
C TYR A 119 -3.91 4.24 31.66
N LEU A 120 -4.40 4.31 30.43
CA LEU A 120 -5.50 3.48 29.93
C LEU A 120 -5.03 2.15 29.35
N THR A 121 -3.76 2.04 28.93
CA THR A 121 -3.21 0.83 28.32
C THR A 121 -2.58 -0.09 29.36
N GLY A 122 -2.87 -1.39 29.26
CA GLY A 122 -2.30 -2.44 30.11
C GLY A 122 -3.36 -3.21 30.90
N GLY A 123 -3.29 -4.54 30.81
CA GLY A 123 -4.22 -5.45 31.46
C GLY A 123 -3.57 -6.30 32.56
N LEU A 124 -4.41 -6.91 33.40
CA LEU A 124 -3.93 -7.93 34.34
C LEU A 124 -3.63 -9.24 33.59
N PRO A 125 -2.63 -10.02 34.05
CA PRO A 125 -2.39 -11.35 33.48
C PRO A 125 -3.63 -12.24 33.66
N PRO A 126 -3.81 -13.28 32.80
CA PRO A 126 -4.98 -14.16 32.84
C PRO A 126 -5.31 -14.73 34.23
N SER A 127 -4.28 -15.02 35.05
CA SER A 127 -4.42 -15.52 36.43
C SER A 127 -5.08 -14.53 37.38
N ASN A 128 -4.96 -13.23 37.12
CA ASN A 128 -5.40 -12.15 38.00
C ASN A 128 -6.73 -11.52 37.51
N ARG A 129 -7.32 -12.06 36.44
CA ARG A 129 -8.64 -11.66 35.95
C ARG A 129 -9.73 -12.48 36.65
N THR A 130 -10.20 -11.93 37.77
CA THR A 130 -11.15 -12.56 38.70
C THR A 130 -12.61 -12.46 38.26
N ILE A 131 -12.94 -11.52 37.37
CA ILE A 131 -14.31 -11.34 36.86
C ILE A 131 -14.46 -12.11 35.55
N LEU A 132 -15.50 -12.95 35.44
CA LEU A 132 -15.75 -13.75 34.22
C LEU A 132 -16.03 -12.84 33.01
N ALA A 133 -16.99 -11.93 33.12
CA ALA A 133 -17.33 -11.03 32.04
C ALA A 133 -17.89 -9.71 32.59
N LEU A 134 -17.51 -8.61 31.96
CA LEU A 134 -18.14 -7.30 32.14
C LEU A 134 -19.10 -7.03 30.98
N PHE A 135 -20.19 -6.33 31.27
CA PHE A 135 -21.05 -5.74 30.26
C PHE A 135 -20.84 -4.22 30.25
N ALA A 136 -20.41 -3.66 29.13
CA ALA A 136 -20.13 -2.24 29.00
C ALA A 136 -20.72 -1.70 27.68
N GLY A 137 -21.70 -0.79 27.77
CA GLY A 137 -22.38 -0.21 26.61
C GLY A 137 -23.16 1.06 26.94
N GLY A 138 -23.37 1.92 25.94
CA GLY A 138 -24.22 3.13 26.04
C GLY A 138 -25.73 2.82 25.95
N LEU A 139 -26.57 3.79 26.29
CA LEU A 139 -28.03 3.67 26.47
C LEU A 139 -28.87 3.48 25.18
N HIS A 140 -28.35 2.85 24.12
CA HIS A 140 -29.01 2.83 22.81
C HIS A 140 -29.18 1.41 22.20
N GLY A 141 -30.41 1.06 21.79
CA GLY A 141 -30.73 -0.16 21.03
C GLY A 141 -31.85 -1.03 21.64
N LYS A 142 -32.41 -1.97 20.84
CA LYS A 142 -33.54 -2.85 21.23
C LYS A 142 -33.16 -3.94 22.25
N ILE A 143 -31.89 -4.27 22.39
CA ILE A 143 -31.37 -5.32 23.28
C ILE A 143 -31.23 -4.82 24.73
N TRP A 144 -31.06 -3.52 24.92
CA TRP A 144 -30.74 -2.90 26.21
C TRP A 144 -31.88 -2.94 27.27
N PRO A 145 -33.17 -2.72 26.93
CA PRO A 145 -34.26 -2.80 27.92
C PRO A 145 -34.38 -4.17 28.62
N ALA A 146 -33.92 -5.24 27.95
CA ALA A 146 -33.89 -6.57 28.53
C ALA A 146 -32.77 -6.74 29.59
N LEU A 147 -31.68 -5.98 29.51
CA LEU A 147 -30.49 -6.14 30.36
C LEU A 147 -30.47 -5.18 31.57
N LEU A 148 -31.24 -4.08 31.54
CA LEU A 148 -31.18 -2.99 32.53
C LEU A 148 -31.59 -3.37 33.97
N GLN A 149 -32.47 -4.37 34.16
CA GLN A 149 -33.12 -4.60 35.47
C GLN A 149 -32.25 -5.41 36.47
N HIS A 150 -31.07 -5.85 36.06
CA HIS A 150 -30.10 -6.56 36.92
C HIS A 150 -28.79 -5.78 37.13
N TRP A 151 -28.71 -4.56 36.59
CA TRP A 151 -27.57 -3.69 36.78
C TRP A 151 -27.78 -2.83 38.03
N LYS A 152 -27.26 -3.31 39.16
CA LYS A 152 -27.05 -2.51 40.36
C LYS A 152 -25.57 -2.15 40.39
N GLU A 153 -25.29 -0.88 40.70
CA GLU A 153 -23.96 -0.26 40.88
C GLU A 153 -23.39 0.43 39.63
N ARG A 154 -23.49 1.77 39.64
CA ARG A 154 -22.57 2.62 38.87
C ARG A 154 -21.22 2.56 39.60
N ASP A 155 -20.33 1.69 39.17
CA ASP A 155 -18.96 1.71 39.68
C ASP A 155 -18.27 3.02 39.30
N LYS A 156 -17.61 3.62 40.28
CA LYS A 156 -16.74 4.80 40.11
C LYS A 156 -15.43 4.48 39.37
N ASP A 157 -15.22 3.24 38.91
CA ASP A 157 -13.98 2.85 38.21
C ASP A 157 -14.19 1.72 37.16
N VAL A 158 -14.86 2.04 36.05
CA VAL A 158 -15.09 1.10 34.93
C VAL A 158 -13.79 0.52 34.35
N GLN A 159 -12.67 1.25 34.45
CA GLN A 159 -11.38 0.83 33.93
C GLN A 159 -10.74 -0.28 34.79
N ASP A 160 -10.81 -0.17 36.11
CA ASP A 160 -10.34 -1.22 37.01
C ASP A 160 -11.15 -2.53 36.82
N THR A 161 -12.48 -2.42 36.71
CA THR A 161 -13.35 -3.58 36.46
C THR A 161 -13.06 -4.24 35.10
N LEU A 162 -12.78 -3.45 34.05
CA LEU A 162 -12.34 -3.97 32.75
C LEU A 162 -11.01 -4.74 32.85
N LYS A 163 -10.03 -4.23 33.59
CA LYS A 163 -8.72 -4.88 33.80
C LYS A 163 -8.85 -6.20 34.56
N LYS A 164 -9.82 -6.32 35.48
CA LYS A 164 -10.13 -7.55 36.24
C LYS A 164 -11.00 -8.56 35.48
N SER A 165 -11.60 -8.16 34.36
CA SER A 165 -12.54 -9.00 33.60
C SER A 165 -11.84 -9.85 32.55
N ARG A 166 -12.27 -11.10 32.36
CA ARG A 166 -11.75 -11.99 31.30
C ARG A 166 -12.33 -11.62 29.94
N PHE A 167 -13.64 -11.44 29.89
CA PHE A 167 -14.38 -11.02 28.70
C PHE A 167 -15.06 -9.67 28.90
N CYS A 168 -15.24 -8.89 27.84
CA CYS A 168 -16.13 -7.74 27.85
C CYS A 168 -17.18 -7.92 26.76
N ILE A 169 -18.44 -7.99 27.14
CA ILE A 169 -19.56 -8.15 26.23
C ILE A 169 -19.90 -6.80 25.61
N CYS A 170 -19.79 -6.75 24.28
CA CYS A 170 -20.07 -5.60 23.45
C CYS A 170 -21.35 -5.88 22.63
N PRO A 171 -22.53 -5.45 23.11
CA PRO A 171 -23.77 -5.64 22.37
C PRO A 171 -23.80 -4.78 21.11
N GLY A 172 -24.38 -5.32 20.04
CA GLY A 172 -24.65 -4.57 18.83
C GLY A 172 -25.80 -3.57 18.98
N GLY A 173 -25.50 -2.30 18.75
CA GLY A 173 -26.47 -1.19 18.67
C GLY A 173 -26.08 -0.21 17.56
N HIS A 174 -26.65 1.00 17.54
CA HIS A 174 -26.32 2.04 16.55
C HIS A 174 -24.84 2.50 16.58
N GLU A 175 -24.04 2.07 17.57
CA GLU A 175 -22.71 2.63 17.87
C GLU A 175 -21.62 1.56 18.04
N VAL A 176 -21.43 0.67 17.08
CA VAL A 176 -20.53 -0.50 17.26
C VAL A 176 -19.05 -0.14 17.15
N ALA A 177 -18.71 0.98 16.51
CA ALA A 177 -17.38 1.58 16.62
C ALA A 177 -17.25 2.52 17.83
N SER A 178 -18.10 2.35 18.86
CA SER A 178 -18.06 3.11 20.10
C SER A 178 -16.64 3.14 20.69
N PRO A 179 -16.28 4.20 21.43
CA PRO A 179 -15.01 4.26 22.17
C PRO A 179 -14.80 3.03 23.07
N ARG A 180 -15.85 2.29 23.40
CA ARG A 180 -15.77 1.10 24.25
C ARG A 180 -14.99 -0.05 23.64
N ILE A 181 -15.06 -0.30 22.33
CA ILE A 181 -14.27 -1.39 21.74
C ILE A 181 -12.77 -1.10 21.84
N VAL A 182 -12.42 0.19 21.76
CA VAL A 182 -11.07 0.72 21.96
C VAL A 182 -10.64 0.55 23.41
N GLU A 183 -11.49 0.92 24.37
CA GLU A 183 -11.21 0.73 25.80
C GLU A 183 -11.04 -0.75 26.20
N VAL A 184 -11.83 -1.66 25.63
CA VAL A 184 -11.71 -3.11 25.86
C VAL A 184 -10.36 -3.61 25.37
N THR A 185 -9.91 -3.18 24.19
CA THR A 185 -8.56 -3.48 23.71
C THR A 185 -7.46 -2.85 24.57
N TYR A 186 -7.65 -1.62 25.08
CA TYR A 186 -6.70 -0.97 25.99
C TYR A 186 -6.54 -1.71 27.32
N ALA A 187 -7.62 -2.28 27.85
CA ALA A 187 -7.59 -3.09 29.07
C ALA A 187 -7.13 -4.55 28.84
N GLU A 188 -6.72 -4.92 27.61
CA GLU A 188 -6.38 -6.28 27.19
C GLU A 188 -7.48 -7.31 27.54
N CYS A 189 -8.74 -6.88 27.52
CA CYS A 189 -9.88 -7.73 27.83
C CYS A 189 -10.41 -8.36 26.52
N VAL A 190 -10.80 -9.64 26.54
CA VAL A 190 -11.24 -10.33 25.31
C VAL A 190 -12.66 -9.86 24.94
N PRO A 191 -12.88 -9.25 23.75
CA PRO A 191 -14.22 -8.83 23.34
C PRO A 191 -15.15 -10.01 23.11
N GLY A 192 -16.38 -9.94 23.63
CA GLY A 192 -17.50 -10.81 23.29
C GLY A 192 -18.51 -10.04 22.44
N LEU A 193 -18.57 -10.33 21.16
CA LEU A 193 -19.29 -9.55 20.15
C LEU A 193 -20.67 -10.15 19.88
N ILE A 194 -21.74 -9.37 20.07
CA ILE A 194 -23.13 -9.81 19.83
C ILE A 194 -23.76 -9.00 18.68
N SER A 195 -23.70 -9.42 17.40
CA SER A 195 -24.78 -9.12 16.42
C SER A 195 -24.68 -9.84 15.05
N GLN A 196 -25.83 -10.10 14.43
CA GLN A 196 -26.47 -9.24 13.41
C GLN A 196 -25.72 -8.87 12.11
N HIS A 197 -25.12 -7.67 12.15
CA HIS A 197 -24.91 -6.73 11.04
C HIS A 197 -23.67 -5.81 11.29
N HIS A 198 -22.66 -6.31 11.99
CA HIS A 198 -21.52 -5.51 12.46
C HIS A 198 -20.45 -5.21 11.41
N VAL A 199 -19.90 -3.99 11.49
CA VAL A 199 -18.66 -3.62 10.81
C VAL A 199 -17.64 -3.24 11.87
N LEU A 200 -16.73 -4.16 12.18
CA LEU A 200 -15.69 -3.93 13.19
C LEU A 200 -14.58 -3.03 12.63
N PRO A 201 -13.94 -2.18 13.46
CA PRO A 201 -12.83 -1.34 13.02
C PRO A 201 -11.70 -2.15 12.38
N PHE A 202 -11.15 -1.65 11.27
CA PHE A 202 -10.09 -2.30 10.52
C PHE A 202 -10.39 -3.77 10.16
N SER A 203 -11.65 -4.15 9.98
CA SER A 203 -12.07 -5.52 9.63
C SER A 203 -11.48 -6.04 8.31
N ASP A 204 -10.98 -5.14 7.46
CA ASP A 204 -10.21 -5.49 6.26
C ASP A 204 -8.73 -5.80 6.53
N VAL A 205 -8.18 -5.42 7.69
CA VAL A 205 -6.79 -5.67 8.09
C VAL A 205 -6.71 -6.70 9.22
N LEU A 206 -7.63 -6.65 10.18
CA LEU A 206 -7.61 -7.45 11.40
C LEU A 206 -8.60 -8.62 11.32
N ASN A 207 -8.13 -9.82 11.68
CA ASN A 207 -9.00 -10.99 11.84
C ASN A 207 -9.61 -11.01 13.26
N TRP A 208 -10.76 -10.37 13.43
CA TRP A 208 -11.44 -10.28 14.72
C TRP A 208 -11.81 -11.64 15.34
N GLU A 209 -12.03 -12.68 14.53
CA GLU A 209 -12.33 -14.04 15.04
C GLU A 209 -11.16 -14.64 15.84
N SER A 210 -9.94 -14.18 15.59
CA SER A 210 -8.74 -14.68 16.27
C SER A 210 -8.59 -14.16 17.71
N PHE A 211 -9.29 -13.08 18.07
CA PHE A 211 -9.14 -12.42 19.37
C PHE A 211 -10.47 -11.99 20.01
N SER A 212 -11.61 -12.51 19.54
CA SER A 212 -12.92 -12.22 20.12
C SER A 212 -13.82 -13.46 20.14
N VAL A 213 -14.83 -13.45 21.00
CA VAL A 213 -15.89 -14.47 21.05
C VAL A 213 -17.10 -13.93 20.28
N GLN A 214 -17.47 -14.58 19.19
CA GLN A 214 -18.69 -14.25 18.45
C GLN A 214 -19.90 -14.92 19.10
N VAL A 215 -20.94 -14.15 19.39
CA VAL A 215 -22.20 -14.66 19.95
C VAL A 215 -23.30 -14.44 18.92
N PRO A 216 -23.80 -15.51 18.27
CA PRO A 216 -24.88 -15.41 17.29
C PRO A 216 -26.17 -14.91 17.93
N VAL A 217 -26.86 -13.97 17.29
CA VAL A 217 -28.14 -13.43 17.78
C VAL A 217 -29.25 -14.50 17.78
N SER A 218 -29.16 -15.48 16.89
CA SER A 218 -30.09 -16.63 16.85
C SER A 218 -30.01 -17.53 18.08
N GLU A 219 -28.89 -17.51 18.81
CA GLU A 219 -28.68 -18.28 20.04
C GLU A 219 -29.14 -17.52 21.30
N ILE A 220 -29.65 -16.29 21.14
CA ILE A 220 -30.18 -15.47 22.22
C ILE A 220 -31.70 -15.62 22.26
N PRO A 221 -32.27 -16.29 23.29
CA PRO A 221 -33.71 -16.36 23.47
C PRO A 221 -34.28 -14.96 23.74
N SER A 222 -35.49 -14.69 23.25
CA SER A 222 -36.25 -13.45 23.52
C SER A 222 -36.63 -13.27 25.01
N LEU A 223 -36.40 -14.30 25.84
CA LEU A 223 -36.72 -14.34 27.26
C LEU A 223 -35.52 -13.96 28.15
N LYS A 224 -35.71 -12.83 28.83
CA LYS A 224 -34.79 -12.09 29.73
C LYS A 224 -33.91 -12.94 30.68
N ASN A 225 -34.48 -13.94 31.35
CA ASN A 225 -33.77 -14.73 32.35
C ASN A 225 -32.84 -15.80 31.75
N ILE A 226 -33.04 -16.14 30.47
CA ILE A 226 -32.27 -17.17 29.78
C ILE A 226 -31.04 -16.56 29.08
N LEU A 227 -31.09 -15.28 28.70
CA LEU A 227 -30.00 -14.58 28.00
C LEU A 227 -28.68 -14.58 28.79
N MET A 228 -28.70 -14.22 30.08
CA MET A 228 -27.48 -14.17 30.91
C MET A 228 -26.92 -15.56 31.19
N GLU A 229 -27.79 -16.56 31.38
CA GLU A 229 -27.42 -17.98 31.51
C GLU A 229 -26.78 -18.49 30.21
N CYS A 230 -27.33 -18.17 29.04
CA CYS A 230 -26.76 -18.54 27.74
C CYS A 230 -25.41 -17.88 27.50
N LEU A 231 -25.28 -16.57 27.74
CA LEU A 231 -24.00 -15.85 27.62
C LEU A 231 -22.96 -16.44 28.57
N LYS A 232 -23.33 -16.69 29.83
CA LYS A 232 -22.44 -17.33 30.80
C LYS A 232 -22.00 -18.71 30.33
N LYS A 233 -22.90 -19.54 29.80
CA LYS A 233 -22.58 -20.86 29.23
C LYS A 233 -21.61 -20.76 28.05
N ILE A 234 -21.84 -19.83 27.12
CA ILE A 234 -20.97 -19.62 25.95
C ILE A 234 -19.56 -19.22 26.39
N LEU A 235 -19.44 -18.25 27.31
CA LEU A 235 -18.15 -17.76 27.80
C LEU A 235 -17.42 -18.80 28.66
N MET A 236 -18.13 -19.51 29.53
CA MET A 236 -17.56 -20.62 30.31
C MET A 236 -17.17 -21.82 29.43
N GLY A 237 -17.82 -21.99 28.28
CA GLY A 237 -17.47 -23.00 27.29
C GLY A 237 -16.18 -22.70 26.50
N VAL A 238 -15.61 -21.51 26.63
CA VAL A 238 -14.30 -21.19 26.05
C VAL A 238 -13.21 -21.89 26.86
N SER A 239 -12.57 -22.90 26.26
CA SER A 239 -11.40 -23.58 26.86
C SER A 239 -10.31 -22.58 27.27
N GLN A 240 -9.56 -22.88 28.33
CA GLN A 240 -8.47 -22.00 28.80
C GLN A 240 -7.43 -21.71 27.71
N ASP A 241 -7.06 -22.70 26.90
CA ASP A 241 -6.11 -22.51 25.80
C ASP A 241 -6.63 -21.53 24.75
N ARG A 242 -7.91 -21.64 24.39
CA ARG A 242 -8.55 -20.71 23.45
C ARG A 242 -8.60 -19.30 24.01
N TYR A 243 -8.92 -19.17 25.30
CA TYR A 243 -8.91 -17.88 25.98
C TYR A 243 -7.51 -17.24 26.01
N PHE A 244 -6.48 -18.01 26.39
CA PHE A 244 -5.09 -17.54 26.43
C PHE A 244 -4.60 -17.07 25.06
N ARG A 245 -4.91 -17.83 24.00
CA ARG A 245 -4.60 -17.42 22.62
C ARG A 245 -5.28 -16.10 22.25
N MET A 246 -6.57 -15.95 22.54
CA MET A 246 -7.28 -14.69 22.27
C MET A 246 -6.70 -13.53 23.06
N TYR A 247 -6.37 -13.73 24.34
CA TYR A 247 -5.75 -12.71 25.19
C TYR A 247 -4.41 -12.22 24.63
N GLU A 248 -3.50 -13.11 24.25
CA GLU A 248 -2.22 -12.74 23.63
C GLU A 248 -2.43 -11.99 22.30
N GLN A 249 -3.43 -12.40 21.50
CA GLN A 249 -3.76 -11.69 20.26
C GLN A 249 -4.32 -10.29 20.53
N VAL A 250 -5.19 -10.10 21.55
CA VAL A 250 -5.67 -8.77 21.97
C VAL A 250 -4.49 -7.85 22.30
N LYS A 251 -3.50 -8.36 23.03
CA LYS A 251 -2.27 -7.62 23.38
C LYS A 251 -1.47 -7.21 22.14
N MET A 252 -1.37 -8.09 21.15
CA MET A 252 -0.68 -7.77 19.88
C MET A 252 -1.41 -6.73 19.05
N VAL A 253 -2.75 -6.73 19.04
CA VAL A 253 -3.57 -5.80 18.24
C VAL A 253 -3.86 -4.49 18.94
N GLN A 254 -3.72 -4.39 20.26
CA GLN A 254 -4.00 -3.19 21.05
C GLN A 254 -3.36 -1.92 20.46
N ARG A 255 -2.09 -2.00 20.04
CA ARG A 255 -1.35 -0.88 19.41
C ARG A 255 -2.06 -0.30 18.18
N HIS A 256 -2.83 -1.10 17.45
CA HIS A 256 -3.59 -0.69 16.26
C HIS A 256 -4.80 0.20 16.60
N PHE A 257 -5.14 0.32 17.88
CA PHE A 257 -6.22 1.17 18.37
C PHE A 257 -5.69 2.40 19.13
N VAL A 258 -4.37 2.54 19.29
CA VAL A 258 -3.72 3.68 19.96
C VAL A 258 -3.36 4.74 18.93
N VAL A 259 -3.60 6.02 19.23
CA VAL A 259 -3.10 7.16 18.42
C VAL A 259 -1.82 7.67 19.07
N ASN A 260 -0.71 7.69 18.32
CA ASN A 260 0.55 8.27 18.77
C ASN A 260 0.80 9.60 18.06
N ASN A 261 1.50 10.52 18.73
CA ASN A 261 1.97 11.77 18.15
C ASN A 261 3.45 11.99 18.51
N PRO A 262 4.40 11.85 17.56
CA PRO A 262 4.19 11.53 16.16
C PRO A 262 3.66 10.10 15.96
N SER A 263 2.92 9.91 14.88
CA SER A 263 2.33 8.60 14.55
C SER A 263 3.42 7.55 14.32
N VAL A 264 3.26 6.37 14.91
CA VAL A 264 4.23 5.26 14.83
C VAL A 264 3.70 4.11 14.01
N ARG A 265 4.59 3.27 13.47
CA ARG A 265 4.21 2.19 12.56
C ARG A 265 3.15 1.28 13.21
N TYR A 266 2.05 1.08 12.48
CA TYR A 266 0.89 0.28 12.87
C TYR A 266 0.06 0.83 14.04
N ASP A 267 0.20 2.09 14.40
CA ASP A 267 -0.78 2.75 15.26
C ASP A 267 -2.12 2.97 14.51
N ALA A 268 -3.16 3.42 15.22
CA ALA A 268 -4.50 3.59 14.64
C ALA A 268 -4.50 4.50 13.40
N PHE A 269 -3.65 5.53 13.37
CA PHE A 269 -3.54 6.42 12.22
C PHE A 269 -2.84 5.75 11.02
N ASN A 270 -1.73 5.04 11.25
CA ASN A 270 -1.03 4.29 10.21
C ASN A 270 -1.80 3.06 9.71
N MET A 271 -2.77 2.55 10.49
CA MET A 271 -3.67 1.46 10.07
C MET A 271 -4.71 1.90 9.02
N ILE A 272 -5.01 3.20 8.91
CA ILE A 272 -5.96 3.75 7.93
C ILE A 272 -5.47 3.51 6.49
N ILE A 273 -4.17 3.66 6.22
CA ILE A 273 -3.63 3.55 4.87
C ILE A 273 -3.66 2.11 4.33
N PRO A 274 -3.18 1.08 5.04
CA PRO A 274 -3.39 -0.32 4.66
C PRO A 274 -4.86 -0.66 4.46
N SER A 275 -5.75 -0.11 5.30
CA SER A 275 -7.18 -0.33 5.18
C SER A 275 -7.74 0.22 3.85
N ILE A 276 -7.43 1.48 3.53
CA ILE A 276 -7.77 2.08 2.21
C ILE A 276 -7.16 1.27 1.06
N TRP A 277 -5.91 0.83 1.21
CA TRP A 277 -5.18 0.10 0.18
C TRP A 277 -5.84 -1.25 -0.12
N LEU A 278 -6.20 -2.03 0.91
CA LEU A 278 -6.90 -3.30 0.75
C LEU A 278 -8.29 -3.10 0.15
N ARG A 279 -9.02 -2.04 0.52
CA ARG A 279 -10.30 -1.69 -0.13
C ARG A 279 -10.12 -1.30 -1.60
N ARG A 280 -9.01 -0.64 -1.94
CA ARG A 280 -8.67 -0.31 -3.33
C ARG A 280 -8.32 -1.54 -4.16
N LEU A 281 -7.52 -2.46 -3.62
CA LEU A 281 -7.19 -3.73 -4.28
C LEU A 281 -8.42 -4.62 -4.47
N ASN A 282 -9.31 -4.63 -3.47
CA ASN A 282 -10.57 -5.37 -3.50
C ASN A 282 -11.71 -4.61 -4.19
N LYS A 283 -11.47 -3.47 -4.83
CA LYS A 283 -12.52 -2.77 -5.56
C LYS A 283 -12.77 -3.43 -6.91
N ALA A 284 -14.01 -3.85 -7.16
CA ALA A 284 -14.38 -4.43 -8.44
C ALA A 284 -14.22 -3.38 -9.56
N LYS A 285 -13.55 -3.74 -10.65
CA LYS A 285 -13.50 -2.92 -11.86
C LYS A 285 -14.75 -3.23 -12.68
N TRP A 286 -15.41 -2.19 -13.18
CA TRP A 286 -16.68 -2.31 -13.87
C TRP A 286 -16.53 -2.06 -15.37
N LYS A 287 -17.34 -2.77 -16.16
CA LYS A 287 -17.53 -2.54 -17.58
C LYS A 287 -19.01 -2.74 -17.90
N ALA A 288 -19.72 -1.64 -18.15
CA ALA A 288 -21.18 -1.61 -18.16
C ALA A 288 -21.74 -2.27 -16.88
N HIS A 289 -22.63 -3.24 -17.00
CA HIS A 289 -23.21 -4.00 -15.89
C HIS A 289 -22.39 -5.26 -15.48
N TYR A 290 -21.17 -5.42 -15.97
CA TYR A 290 -20.27 -6.52 -15.59
C TYR A 290 -19.14 -6.01 -14.70
N ASN A 291 -18.63 -6.85 -13.78
CA ASN A 291 -17.49 -6.48 -12.95
C ASN A 291 -16.48 -7.61 -12.74
N SER A 292 -15.25 -7.20 -12.43
CA SER A 292 -14.07 -8.08 -12.31
C SER A 292 -14.13 -9.12 -11.20
N LYS A 293 -15.16 -9.13 -10.34
CA LYS A 293 -15.33 -10.15 -9.29
C LYS A 293 -16.34 -11.24 -9.65
N GLN A 294 -17.17 -11.02 -10.67
CA GLN A 294 -18.15 -12.02 -11.11
C GLN A 294 -17.44 -13.17 -11.80
N LYS A 295 -17.85 -14.40 -11.55
CA LYS A 295 -17.47 -15.56 -12.35
C LYS A 295 -18.34 -15.61 -13.60
N ILE A 296 -17.73 -15.35 -14.76
CA ILE A 296 -18.45 -15.10 -16.02
C ILE A 296 -18.20 -16.23 -17.01
N LEU A 297 -19.26 -16.79 -17.57
CA LEU A 297 -19.22 -17.70 -18.72
C LEU A 297 -19.68 -16.94 -19.98
N LEU A 298 -18.85 -16.91 -21.01
CA LEU A 298 -19.17 -16.33 -22.32
C LEU A 298 -19.39 -17.44 -23.34
N VAL A 299 -20.59 -17.48 -23.89
CA VAL A 299 -21.10 -18.58 -24.71
C VAL A 299 -21.18 -18.18 -26.17
N GLY A 300 -20.64 -19.03 -27.05
CA GLY A 300 -20.76 -18.86 -28.50
C GLY A 300 -19.98 -17.67 -29.05
N GLU A 301 -18.82 -17.37 -28.48
CA GLU A 301 -17.95 -16.29 -28.94
C GLU A 301 -17.56 -16.51 -30.41
N GLY A 302 -17.72 -15.46 -31.23
CA GLY A 302 -17.26 -15.43 -32.61
C GLY A 302 -15.74 -15.27 -32.67
N ASN A 303 -15.25 -14.03 -32.83
CA ASN A 303 -13.82 -13.75 -32.82
C ASN A 303 -13.25 -13.43 -31.41
N PHE A 304 -13.99 -13.73 -30.34
CA PHE A 304 -13.60 -13.50 -28.93
C PHE A 304 -13.37 -12.04 -28.52
N SER A 305 -13.74 -11.08 -29.36
CA SER A 305 -13.51 -9.64 -29.10
C SER A 305 -14.31 -9.09 -27.90
N PHE A 306 -15.48 -9.66 -27.59
CA PHE A 306 -16.27 -9.24 -26.43
C PHE A 306 -15.60 -9.69 -25.12
N SER A 307 -15.21 -10.96 -25.04
CA SER A 307 -14.43 -11.48 -23.92
C SER A 307 -13.12 -10.70 -23.73
N ALA A 308 -12.41 -10.40 -24.82
CA ALA A 308 -11.17 -9.62 -24.79
C ALA A 308 -11.39 -8.20 -24.25
N CYS A 309 -12.50 -7.55 -24.62
CA CYS A 309 -12.89 -6.23 -24.09
C CYS A 309 -13.08 -6.27 -22.56
N LEU A 310 -13.82 -7.26 -22.04
CA LEU A 310 -14.03 -7.42 -20.60
C LEU A 310 -12.73 -7.73 -19.87
N ALA A 311 -11.93 -8.67 -20.39
CA ALA A 311 -10.62 -9.02 -19.82
C ALA A 311 -9.66 -7.82 -19.75
N THR A 312 -9.70 -6.94 -20.76
CA THR A 312 -8.91 -5.71 -20.79
C THR A 312 -9.38 -4.72 -19.72
N ALA A 313 -10.70 -4.50 -19.63
CA ALA A 313 -11.28 -3.60 -18.64
C ALA A 313 -11.03 -4.07 -17.19
N PHE A 314 -11.09 -5.39 -16.95
CA PHE A 314 -10.83 -5.98 -15.64
C PHE A 314 -9.32 -6.09 -15.34
N GLY A 315 -8.48 -6.13 -16.37
CA GLY A 315 -7.04 -6.28 -16.27
C GLY A 315 -6.57 -7.71 -15.95
N SER A 316 -7.51 -8.61 -15.63
CA SER A 316 -7.37 -10.06 -15.43
C SER A 316 -8.64 -10.75 -15.97
N ALA A 317 -8.54 -12.03 -16.32
CA ALA A 317 -9.64 -12.86 -16.78
C ALA A 317 -9.67 -14.24 -16.12
N THR A 318 -9.02 -14.40 -14.96
CA THR A 318 -8.93 -15.68 -14.21
C THR A 318 -10.28 -16.24 -13.76
N ASN A 319 -11.29 -15.39 -13.66
CA ASN A 319 -12.68 -15.70 -13.32
C ASN A 319 -13.60 -15.74 -14.54
N MET A 320 -13.04 -15.75 -15.76
CA MET A 320 -13.81 -15.80 -17.01
C MET A 320 -13.54 -17.12 -17.74
N VAL A 321 -14.61 -17.69 -18.30
CA VAL A 321 -14.54 -18.82 -19.22
C VAL A 321 -15.16 -18.39 -20.54
N ALA A 322 -14.39 -18.42 -21.64
CA ALA A 322 -14.86 -18.02 -22.96
C ALA A 322 -14.96 -19.23 -23.88
N THR A 323 -16.08 -19.41 -24.57
CA THR A 323 -16.37 -20.64 -25.30
C THR A 323 -16.78 -20.39 -26.75
N SER A 324 -16.41 -21.30 -27.66
CA SER A 324 -16.89 -21.31 -29.04
C SER A 324 -17.45 -22.67 -29.46
N LEU A 325 -18.43 -22.67 -30.37
CA LEU A 325 -18.98 -23.90 -30.95
C LEU A 325 -17.98 -24.62 -31.86
N TYR A 326 -17.14 -23.88 -32.59
CA TYR A 326 -16.14 -24.47 -33.49
C TYR A 326 -14.93 -24.99 -32.71
N SER A 327 -14.27 -26.01 -33.24
CA SER A 327 -12.92 -26.40 -32.82
C SER A 327 -11.93 -25.28 -33.12
N GLU A 328 -10.82 -25.22 -32.38
CA GLU A 328 -9.79 -24.19 -32.55
C GLU A 328 -9.32 -24.07 -34.02
N ARG A 329 -9.10 -25.22 -34.69
CA ARG A 329 -8.69 -25.26 -36.09
C ARG A 329 -9.71 -24.64 -37.04
N ASN A 330 -11.00 -24.90 -36.82
CA ASN A 330 -12.07 -24.37 -37.68
C ASN A 330 -12.42 -22.92 -37.35
N LEU A 331 -12.24 -22.52 -36.09
CA LEU A 331 -12.39 -21.13 -35.65
C LEU A 331 -11.42 -20.22 -36.42
N ARG A 332 -10.13 -20.56 -36.48
CA ARG A 332 -9.10 -19.78 -37.20
C ARG A 332 -9.41 -19.60 -38.69
N LYS A 333 -10.06 -20.59 -39.31
CA LYS A 333 -10.50 -20.50 -40.72
C LYS A 333 -11.72 -19.60 -40.90
N LYS A 334 -12.63 -19.56 -39.92
CA LYS A 334 -13.90 -18.83 -39.98
C LYS A 334 -13.83 -17.40 -39.45
N HIS A 335 -12.88 -17.12 -38.56
CA HIS A 335 -12.68 -15.85 -37.88
C HIS A 335 -11.18 -15.52 -37.82
N GLY A 336 -10.61 -14.99 -38.91
CA GLY A 336 -9.16 -14.72 -38.98
C GLY A 336 -8.70 -13.70 -37.94
N SER A 337 -9.61 -12.81 -37.51
CA SER A 337 -9.37 -11.81 -36.47
C SER A 337 -9.34 -12.36 -35.03
N SER A 338 -9.61 -13.66 -34.80
CA SER A 338 -9.70 -14.21 -33.45
C SER A 338 -8.35 -14.40 -32.75
N GLU A 339 -7.26 -14.56 -33.50
CA GLU A 339 -5.95 -14.95 -32.94
C GLU A 339 -5.42 -13.96 -31.89
N ALA A 340 -5.45 -12.66 -32.20
CA ALA A 340 -5.00 -11.62 -31.28
C ALA A 340 -5.84 -11.60 -29.98
N ASN A 341 -7.16 -11.78 -30.10
CA ASN A 341 -8.07 -11.82 -28.95
C ASN A 341 -7.83 -13.06 -28.09
N LEU A 342 -7.61 -14.23 -28.71
CA LEU A 342 -7.29 -15.47 -28.01
C LEU A 342 -5.96 -15.39 -27.25
N GLN A 343 -4.93 -14.81 -27.87
CA GLN A 343 -3.64 -14.60 -27.21
C GLN A 343 -3.78 -13.64 -26.02
N LEU A 344 -4.52 -12.55 -26.18
CA LEU A 344 -4.82 -11.63 -25.09
C LEU A 344 -5.56 -12.34 -23.94
N LEU A 345 -6.62 -13.09 -24.23
CA LEU A 345 -7.38 -13.84 -23.21
C LEU A 345 -6.51 -14.83 -22.45
N LYS A 346 -5.66 -15.60 -23.16
CA LYS A 346 -4.70 -16.52 -22.54
C LYS A 346 -3.69 -15.76 -21.66
N SER A 347 -3.15 -14.64 -22.13
CA SER A 347 -2.22 -13.79 -21.34
C SER A 347 -2.86 -13.19 -20.08
N LYS A 348 -4.19 -13.05 -20.07
CA LYS A 348 -4.99 -12.58 -18.92
C LYS A 348 -5.50 -13.70 -18.02
N GLY A 349 -5.17 -14.96 -18.32
CA GLY A 349 -5.55 -16.12 -17.51
C GLY A 349 -6.99 -16.62 -17.74
N CYS A 350 -7.63 -16.26 -18.86
CA CYS A 350 -8.96 -16.77 -19.21
C CYS A 350 -8.89 -18.25 -19.60
N LEU A 351 -9.85 -19.06 -19.13
CA LEU A 351 -10.06 -20.41 -19.63
C LEU A 351 -10.83 -20.35 -20.95
N VAL A 352 -10.19 -20.72 -22.05
CA VAL A 352 -10.81 -20.76 -23.37
C VAL A 352 -11.15 -22.21 -23.74
N LEU A 353 -12.42 -22.48 -24.06
CA LEU A 353 -12.90 -23.80 -24.46
C LEU A 353 -13.49 -23.76 -25.88
N HIS A 354 -13.21 -24.80 -26.66
CA HIS A 354 -13.69 -24.94 -28.04
C HIS A 354 -14.58 -26.17 -28.16
N GLY A 355 -15.49 -26.19 -29.14
CA GLY A 355 -16.43 -27.30 -29.33
C GLY A 355 -17.58 -27.34 -28.32
N VAL A 356 -17.87 -26.23 -27.63
CA VAL A 356 -18.93 -26.19 -26.61
C VAL A 356 -20.27 -25.95 -27.28
N ASN A 357 -21.21 -26.86 -27.09
CA ASN A 357 -22.56 -26.78 -27.63
C ASN A 357 -23.56 -26.40 -26.53
N VAL A 358 -24.42 -25.41 -26.80
CA VAL A 358 -25.37 -24.90 -25.81
C VAL A 358 -26.44 -25.93 -25.41
N HIS A 359 -26.64 -26.97 -26.22
CA HIS A 359 -27.56 -28.07 -25.93
C HIS A 359 -27.11 -28.95 -24.76
N ASP A 360 -25.81 -28.98 -24.46
CA ASP A 360 -25.21 -29.89 -23.47
C ASP A 360 -24.01 -29.28 -22.72
N MET A 361 -23.86 -27.95 -22.74
CA MET A 361 -22.76 -27.27 -22.05
C MET A 361 -22.74 -27.51 -20.52
N ASN A 362 -23.89 -27.79 -19.91
CA ASN A 362 -24.02 -28.22 -18.51
C ASN A 362 -23.41 -29.60 -18.23
N ARG A 363 -23.22 -30.42 -19.27
CA ARG A 363 -22.60 -31.75 -19.22
C ARG A 363 -21.17 -31.76 -19.75
N HIS A 364 -20.65 -30.63 -20.23
CA HIS A 364 -19.29 -30.55 -20.73
C HIS A 364 -18.30 -30.87 -19.59
N PRO A 365 -17.29 -31.74 -19.80
CA PRO A 365 -16.45 -32.28 -18.72
C PRO A 365 -15.82 -31.24 -17.79
N THR A 366 -15.45 -30.09 -18.34
CA THR A 366 -14.87 -28.97 -17.59
C THR A 366 -15.92 -28.04 -16.96
N LEU A 367 -17.08 -27.87 -17.61
CA LEU A 367 -18.08 -26.88 -17.21
C LEU A 367 -19.09 -27.44 -16.22
N SER A 368 -19.34 -28.76 -16.23
CA SER A 368 -20.36 -29.41 -15.39
C SER A 368 -20.13 -29.26 -13.90
N GLN A 369 -18.88 -28.97 -13.49
CA GLN A 369 -18.47 -28.73 -12.10
C GLN A 369 -18.43 -27.25 -11.72
N MET A 370 -18.82 -26.34 -12.64
CA MET A 370 -18.69 -24.90 -12.44
C MET A 370 -20.07 -24.24 -12.31
N LYS A 371 -20.23 -23.43 -11.27
CA LYS A 371 -21.30 -22.43 -11.14
C LYS A 371 -20.80 -21.04 -11.54
N PHE A 372 -21.70 -20.21 -12.07
CA PHE A 372 -21.38 -18.87 -12.57
C PHE A 372 -22.34 -17.82 -12.02
N ASP A 373 -21.80 -16.63 -11.73
CA ASP A 373 -22.57 -15.45 -11.38
C ASP A 373 -23.29 -14.89 -12.61
N ILE A 374 -22.62 -14.91 -13.77
CA ILE A 374 -23.16 -14.36 -15.02
C ILE A 374 -22.85 -15.31 -16.19
N ILE A 375 -23.87 -15.67 -16.96
CA ILE A 375 -23.72 -16.44 -18.21
C ILE A 375 -24.22 -15.60 -19.38
N ILE A 376 -23.35 -15.32 -20.35
CA ILE A 376 -23.60 -14.36 -21.45
C ILE A 376 -23.70 -15.10 -22.77
N PHE A 377 -24.74 -14.82 -23.56
CA PHE A 377 -24.83 -15.24 -24.96
C PHE A 377 -25.24 -14.07 -25.85
N ASN A 378 -24.26 -13.52 -26.57
CA ASN A 378 -24.45 -12.35 -27.42
C ASN A 378 -24.90 -12.74 -28.84
N PHE A 379 -26.03 -12.20 -29.27
CA PHE A 379 -26.63 -12.36 -30.60
C PHE A 379 -26.72 -13.84 -31.05
N PRO A 380 -27.39 -14.71 -30.27
CA PRO A 380 -27.51 -16.13 -30.59
C PRO A 380 -28.15 -16.34 -31.97
N HIS A 381 -27.61 -17.26 -32.77
CA HIS A 381 -28.10 -17.46 -34.14
C HIS A 381 -27.85 -18.91 -34.62
N ALA A 382 -28.90 -19.61 -35.06
CA ALA A 382 -28.85 -21.02 -35.47
C ALA A 382 -28.39 -21.24 -36.92
N GLY A 383 -28.19 -20.16 -37.67
CA GLY A 383 -27.95 -20.18 -39.11
C GLY A 383 -29.22 -20.39 -39.92
N PHE A 384 -29.17 -19.99 -41.19
CA PHE A 384 -30.25 -20.25 -42.16
C PHE A 384 -29.70 -21.05 -43.35
N PHE A 385 -30.61 -21.63 -44.14
CA PHE A 385 -30.30 -22.50 -45.27
C PHE A 385 -31.13 -22.04 -46.47
N HIS A 386 -30.49 -21.98 -47.64
CA HIS A 386 -31.15 -21.53 -48.87
C HIS A 386 -32.31 -22.48 -49.23
N PRO A 387 -33.49 -21.99 -49.67
CA PRO A 387 -33.84 -20.59 -49.98
C PRO A 387 -34.43 -19.76 -48.82
N PHE A 388 -34.43 -20.26 -47.59
CA PHE A 388 -35.08 -19.60 -46.44
C PHE A 388 -34.28 -18.41 -45.91
N LYS A 389 -35.01 -17.36 -45.51
CA LYS A 389 -34.53 -16.07 -45.00
C LYS A 389 -34.82 -15.92 -43.49
N GLU A 390 -34.29 -14.86 -42.89
CA GLU A 390 -34.41 -14.57 -41.45
C GLU A 390 -35.86 -14.48 -40.93
N ASN A 391 -36.80 -14.07 -41.79
CA ASN A 391 -38.22 -13.92 -41.46
C ASN A 391 -39.07 -15.17 -41.77
N ASP A 392 -38.47 -16.26 -42.25
CA ASP A 392 -39.20 -17.51 -42.47
C ASP A 392 -39.48 -18.23 -41.13
N ASN A 393 -40.73 -18.65 -40.94
CA ASN A 393 -41.17 -19.36 -39.72
C ASN A 393 -40.32 -20.59 -39.38
N LYS A 394 -39.83 -21.32 -40.40
CA LYS A 394 -38.93 -22.48 -40.20
C LYS A 394 -37.59 -22.08 -39.60
N VAL A 395 -37.05 -20.93 -39.99
CA VAL A 395 -35.77 -20.39 -39.51
C VAL A 395 -35.96 -19.83 -38.10
N ILE A 396 -37.00 -19.02 -37.88
CA ILE A 396 -37.37 -18.50 -36.55
C ILE A 396 -37.53 -19.64 -35.53
N LYS A 397 -38.20 -20.74 -35.89
CA LYS A 397 -38.35 -21.90 -35.01
C LYS A 397 -37.01 -22.52 -34.59
N ARG A 398 -36.01 -22.54 -35.48
CA ARG A 398 -34.65 -23.01 -35.16
C ARG A 398 -33.94 -22.07 -34.19
N HIS A 399 -34.08 -20.76 -34.37
CA HIS A 399 -33.54 -19.77 -33.44
C HIS A 399 -34.14 -19.90 -32.04
N LYS A 400 -35.47 -20.00 -31.96
CA LYS A 400 -36.18 -20.24 -30.70
C LYS A 400 -35.70 -21.53 -30.02
N HIS A 401 -35.49 -22.60 -30.79
CA HIS A 401 -34.98 -23.87 -30.25
C HIS A 401 -33.56 -23.74 -29.68
N LEU A 402 -32.65 -23.06 -30.38
CA LEU A 402 -31.29 -22.81 -29.92
C LEU A 402 -31.28 -22.02 -28.60
N VAL A 403 -32.03 -20.93 -28.54
CA VAL A 403 -32.09 -20.07 -27.36
C VAL A 403 -32.73 -20.80 -26.17
N LYS A 404 -33.80 -21.56 -26.41
CA LYS A 404 -34.43 -22.40 -25.38
C LYS A 404 -33.47 -23.46 -24.82
N ALA A 405 -32.67 -24.08 -25.68
CA ALA A 405 -31.65 -25.04 -25.25
C ALA A 405 -30.57 -24.36 -24.38
N PHE A 406 -30.10 -23.19 -24.80
CA PHE A 406 -29.18 -22.39 -24.00
C PHE A 406 -29.75 -22.05 -22.62
N PHE A 407 -30.99 -21.56 -22.53
CA PHE A 407 -31.60 -21.23 -21.24
C PHE A 407 -31.68 -22.43 -20.29
N LYS A 408 -32.06 -23.61 -20.81
CA LYS A 408 -32.11 -24.84 -20.02
C LYS A 408 -30.74 -25.20 -19.44
N SER A 409 -29.71 -25.24 -20.29
CA SER A 409 -28.34 -25.57 -19.85
C SER A 409 -27.77 -24.50 -18.92
N ALA A 410 -28.00 -23.22 -19.21
CA ALA A 410 -27.49 -22.10 -18.41
C ALA A 410 -28.10 -22.09 -17.00
N ARG A 411 -29.41 -22.34 -16.87
CA ARG A 411 -30.10 -22.42 -15.58
C ARG A 411 -29.43 -23.40 -14.62
N GLU A 412 -28.99 -24.55 -15.10
CA GLU A 412 -28.32 -25.56 -14.28
C GLU A 412 -26.90 -25.16 -13.85
N MET A 413 -26.32 -24.16 -14.50
CA MET A 413 -24.96 -23.68 -14.27
C MET A 413 -24.91 -22.35 -13.48
N LEU A 414 -26.06 -21.77 -13.13
CA LEU A 414 -26.13 -20.58 -12.30
C LEU A 414 -25.86 -20.89 -10.83
N ASP A 415 -25.25 -19.91 -10.16
CA ASP A 415 -25.21 -19.80 -8.70
C ASP A 415 -26.56 -19.27 -8.14
N GLU A 416 -26.74 -19.24 -6.81
CA GLU A 416 -28.02 -18.91 -6.14
C GLU A 416 -28.58 -17.52 -6.51
N ASP A 417 -27.69 -16.57 -6.81
CA ASP A 417 -28.00 -15.20 -7.27
C ASP A 417 -27.55 -14.94 -8.72
N GLY A 418 -27.26 -15.99 -9.47
CA GLY A 418 -26.72 -15.87 -10.82
C GLY A 418 -27.72 -15.34 -11.86
N GLU A 419 -27.20 -14.69 -12.89
CA GLU A 419 -27.98 -14.13 -13.99
C GLU A 419 -27.55 -14.70 -15.36
N VAL A 420 -28.53 -14.89 -16.25
CA VAL A 420 -28.32 -15.20 -17.67
C VAL A 420 -28.58 -13.96 -18.50
N HIS A 421 -27.60 -13.54 -19.28
CA HIS A 421 -27.68 -12.36 -20.13
C HIS A 421 -27.72 -12.77 -21.59
N VAL A 422 -28.77 -12.36 -22.30
CA VAL A 422 -28.88 -12.53 -23.75
C VAL A 422 -28.95 -11.17 -24.39
N THR A 423 -27.94 -10.82 -25.18
CA THR A 423 -27.96 -9.59 -25.98
C THR A 423 -28.55 -9.89 -27.36
N HIS A 424 -29.61 -9.19 -27.75
CA HIS A 424 -30.25 -9.42 -29.03
C HIS A 424 -30.98 -8.19 -29.58
N ARG A 425 -31.39 -8.27 -30.85
CA ARG A 425 -32.20 -7.26 -31.53
C ARG A 425 -33.67 -7.43 -31.13
N ASN A 426 -34.37 -6.31 -30.99
CA ASN A 426 -35.79 -6.27 -30.63
C ASN A 426 -36.67 -5.66 -31.74
N ASP A 427 -36.16 -5.59 -32.97
CA ASP A 427 -36.90 -5.21 -34.16
C ASP A 427 -37.36 -6.45 -34.97
N HIS A 428 -38.20 -6.26 -35.98
CA HIS A 428 -38.70 -7.36 -36.82
C HIS A 428 -37.58 -7.93 -37.72
N PRO A 429 -37.43 -9.26 -37.88
CA PRO A 429 -38.25 -10.35 -37.32
C PRO A 429 -37.78 -10.87 -35.94
N TYR A 430 -36.66 -10.37 -35.40
CA TYR A 430 -36.03 -10.86 -34.16
C TYR A 430 -36.93 -10.80 -32.94
N LYS A 431 -37.79 -9.77 -32.84
CA LYS A 431 -38.80 -9.67 -31.77
C LYS A 431 -39.76 -10.87 -31.71
N GLN A 432 -40.00 -11.56 -32.83
CA GLN A 432 -40.86 -12.75 -32.88
C GLN A 432 -40.26 -13.97 -32.17
N TRP A 433 -38.98 -13.92 -31.79
CA TRP A 433 -38.33 -15.01 -31.07
C TRP A 433 -38.83 -15.12 -29.63
N ASN A 434 -39.39 -14.04 -29.08
CA ASN A 434 -40.00 -13.97 -27.75
C ASN A 434 -39.09 -14.52 -26.64
N LEU A 435 -37.94 -13.88 -26.43
CA LEU A 435 -36.91 -14.35 -25.49
C LEU A 435 -37.44 -14.55 -24.07
N GLU A 436 -38.33 -13.67 -23.62
CA GLU A 436 -38.95 -13.73 -22.29
C GLU A 436 -39.78 -15.00 -22.10
N GLU A 437 -40.61 -15.35 -23.09
CA GLU A 437 -41.38 -16.59 -23.07
C GLU A 437 -40.47 -17.82 -23.06
N LEU A 438 -39.41 -17.84 -23.87
CA LEU A 438 -38.45 -18.94 -23.91
C LEU A 438 -37.69 -19.13 -22.59
N ALA A 439 -37.34 -18.03 -21.92
CA ALA A 439 -36.70 -18.04 -20.60
C ALA A 439 -37.66 -18.58 -19.54
N ARG A 440 -38.91 -18.09 -19.53
CA ARG A 440 -39.97 -18.54 -18.61
C ARG A 440 -40.25 -20.03 -18.73
N GLU A 441 -40.38 -20.53 -19.96
CA GLU A 441 -40.53 -21.97 -20.24
C GLU A 441 -39.33 -22.80 -19.78
N SER A 442 -38.19 -22.17 -19.54
CA SER A 442 -36.96 -22.80 -19.07
C SER A 442 -36.72 -22.57 -17.57
N GLY A 443 -37.67 -21.98 -16.83
CA GLY A 443 -37.59 -21.74 -15.39
C GLY A 443 -36.75 -20.53 -14.99
N LEU A 444 -36.67 -19.52 -15.84
CA LEU A 444 -36.00 -18.24 -15.60
C LEU A 444 -37.00 -17.08 -15.78
N ILE A 445 -36.86 -16.03 -14.98
CA ILE A 445 -37.71 -14.83 -15.06
C ILE A 445 -36.90 -13.63 -15.55
N LEU A 446 -37.52 -12.75 -16.33
CA LEU A 446 -36.89 -11.51 -16.78
C LEU A 446 -36.78 -10.54 -15.59
N LYS A 447 -35.55 -10.10 -15.29
CA LYS A 447 -35.26 -9.15 -14.21
C LYS A 447 -35.17 -7.72 -14.73
N GLU A 448 -34.46 -7.54 -15.84
CA GLU A 448 -34.18 -6.22 -16.40
C GLU A 448 -33.89 -6.32 -17.90
N THR A 449 -34.24 -5.29 -18.65
CA THR A 449 -33.81 -5.08 -20.03
C THR A 449 -32.99 -3.80 -20.12
N VAL A 450 -31.76 -3.89 -20.61
CA VAL A 450 -30.83 -2.75 -20.73
C VAL A 450 -30.49 -2.52 -22.19
N GLU A 451 -30.48 -1.27 -22.65
CA GLU A 451 -30.05 -0.94 -24.01
C GLU A 451 -28.59 -1.37 -24.25
N PHE A 452 -28.32 -1.98 -25.41
CA PHE A 452 -26.98 -2.40 -25.78
C PHE A 452 -26.35 -1.41 -26.77
N SER A 453 -25.32 -0.71 -26.31
CA SER A 453 -24.48 0.14 -27.15
C SER A 453 -23.12 -0.49 -27.39
N LYS A 454 -22.74 -0.65 -28.67
CA LYS A 454 -21.39 -1.13 -29.04
C LYS A 454 -20.29 -0.20 -28.51
N LYS A 455 -20.55 1.10 -28.37
CA LYS A 455 -19.58 2.09 -27.87
C LYS A 455 -19.14 1.80 -26.44
N ASP A 456 -19.98 1.13 -25.67
CA ASP A 456 -19.67 0.76 -24.28
C ASP A 456 -18.63 -0.34 -24.20
N PHE A 457 -18.35 -1.04 -25.31
CA PHE A 457 -17.39 -2.15 -25.42
C PHE A 457 -16.34 -1.86 -26.50
N PRO A 458 -15.33 -1.00 -26.23
CA PRO A 458 -14.24 -0.71 -27.17
C PRO A 458 -13.52 -1.98 -27.61
N GLY A 459 -13.30 -2.12 -28.90
CA GLY A 459 -12.67 -3.31 -29.50
C GLY A 459 -13.62 -4.48 -29.76
N TYR A 460 -14.89 -4.43 -29.31
CA TYR A 460 -15.86 -5.48 -29.63
C TYR A 460 -16.25 -5.43 -31.12
N GLU A 461 -16.28 -6.60 -31.76
CA GLU A 461 -16.76 -6.81 -33.12
C GLU A 461 -17.84 -7.90 -33.14
N ASN A 462 -19.08 -7.51 -33.47
CA ASN A 462 -20.17 -8.47 -33.65
C ASN A 462 -19.99 -9.24 -34.97
N LYS A 463 -19.88 -10.57 -34.91
CA LYS A 463 -19.62 -11.45 -36.07
C LYS A 463 -20.81 -12.34 -36.38
N ARG A 464 -20.97 -12.73 -37.65
CA ARG A 464 -22.03 -13.66 -38.09
C ARG A 464 -21.66 -15.10 -37.69
N GLY A 465 -22.61 -15.86 -37.15
CA GLY A 465 -22.35 -17.22 -36.64
C GLY A 465 -22.20 -18.32 -37.70
N SER A 466 -22.60 -18.09 -38.94
CA SER A 466 -22.73 -19.14 -39.97
C SER A 466 -22.59 -18.63 -41.41
N GLY A 467 -22.26 -19.52 -42.35
CA GLY A 467 -22.16 -19.24 -43.79
C GLY A 467 -20.77 -18.77 -44.23
N SER A 468 -20.57 -18.57 -45.54
CA SER A 468 -19.31 -18.08 -46.12
C SER A 468 -18.93 -16.66 -45.70
N LYS A 469 -19.87 -15.93 -45.06
CA LYS A 469 -19.69 -14.57 -44.55
C LYS A 469 -19.61 -14.51 -43.02
N SER A 470 -19.21 -15.60 -42.34
CA SER A 470 -19.18 -15.66 -40.87
C SER A 470 -18.30 -14.58 -40.23
N ASP A 471 -17.17 -14.21 -40.85
CA ASP A 471 -16.29 -13.17 -40.27
C ASP A 471 -16.77 -11.72 -40.51
N GLN A 472 -17.88 -11.52 -41.23
CA GLN A 472 -18.45 -10.20 -41.46
C GLN A 472 -19.33 -9.75 -40.29
N THR A 473 -19.43 -8.44 -40.12
CA THR A 473 -20.36 -7.85 -39.15
C THR A 473 -21.79 -7.83 -39.68
N PHE A 474 -22.74 -7.56 -38.78
CA PHE A 474 -24.15 -7.35 -39.12
C PHE A 474 -24.68 -6.06 -38.47
N PRO A 475 -25.76 -5.45 -39.02
CA PRO A 475 -26.32 -4.24 -38.44
C PRO A 475 -26.86 -4.46 -37.03
N LEU A 476 -26.45 -3.60 -36.10
CA LEU A 476 -27.00 -3.51 -34.76
C LEU A 476 -28.06 -2.40 -34.76
N LYS A 477 -29.34 -2.79 -34.75
CA LYS A 477 -30.51 -1.91 -34.65
C LYS A 477 -31.34 -2.38 -33.46
N ASP A 478 -31.90 -1.45 -32.67
CA ASP A 478 -32.75 -1.74 -31.51
C ASP A 478 -32.26 -2.93 -30.67
N CYS A 479 -31.00 -2.85 -30.20
CA CYS A 479 -30.34 -3.93 -29.48
C CYS A 479 -30.46 -3.75 -27.97
N TYR A 480 -30.78 -4.84 -27.27
CA TYR A 480 -30.92 -4.86 -25.81
C TYR A 480 -30.23 -6.08 -25.22
N THR A 481 -29.79 -5.98 -23.97
CA THR A 481 -29.38 -7.09 -23.12
C THR A 481 -30.50 -7.42 -22.16
N PHE A 482 -31.09 -8.59 -22.33
CA PHE A 482 -32.13 -9.14 -21.45
C PHE A 482 -31.45 -9.95 -20.35
N LYS A 483 -31.74 -9.63 -19.09
CA LYS A 483 -31.16 -10.28 -17.91
C LYS A 483 -32.20 -11.14 -17.21
N PHE A 484 -31.91 -12.41 -17.03
CA PHE A 484 -32.82 -13.39 -16.44
C PHE A 484 -32.22 -14.02 -15.18
N SER A 485 -33.05 -14.36 -14.20
CA SER A 485 -32.63 -15.07 -12.98
C SER A 485 -33.54 -16.25 -12.68
N ILE A 486 -33.12 -17.12 -11.76
CA ILE A 486 -34.00 -18.20 -11.26
C ILE A 486 -35.16 -17.58 -10.49
N GLU A 487 -36.37 -18.12 -10.70
CA GLU A 487 -37.55 -17.76 -9.93
C GLU A 487 -37.40 -18.21 -8.47
N LYS A 488 -37.34 -17.25 -7.54
CA LYS A 488 -37.24 -17.55 -6.10
C LYS A 488 -38.64 -17.71 -5.51
N ASN A 489 -38.99 -18.94 -5.15
CA ASN A 489 -40.28 -19.27 -4.53
C ASN A 489 -40.29 -18.88 -3.03
N TYR A 490 -40.46 -17.58 -2.73
CA TYR A 490 -40.60 -17.09 -1.35
C TYR A 490 -41.91 -17.55 -0.67
N ASN A 491 -42.83 -18.16 -1.41
CA ASN A 491 -44.14 -18.58 -0.90
C ASN A 491 -44.13 -19.93 -0.16
N GLN A 492 -43.13 -20.80 -0.33
CA GLN A 492 -43.18 -22.09 0.38
C GLN A 492 -42.78 -21.96 1.86
N LEU A 493 -41.87 -21.03 2.21
CA LEU A 493 -41.49 -20.73 3.61
C LEU A 493 -42.53 -19.87 4.35
N MET A 494 -43.21 -18.96 3.63
CA MET A 494 -44.26 -18.12 4.22
C MET A 494 -45.49 -18.92 4.63
N TRP A 495 -45.92 -19.92 3.86
CA TRP A 495 -47.07 -20.76 4.24
C TRP A 495 -46.76 -21.76 5.36
N THR A 496 -45.51 -22.22 5.51
CA THR A 496 -45.14 -23.06 6.66
C THR A 496 -45.15 -22.26 7.96
N LEU A 497 -44.77 -20.98 7.93
CA LEU A 497 -44.77 -20.10 9.10
C LEU A 497 -46.17 -19.63 9.50
N VAL A 498 -47.08 -19.41 8.54
CA VAL A 498 -48.46 -19.00 8.84
C VAL A 498 -49.27 -20.14 9.49
N PHE A 499 -49.03 -21.40 9.14
CA PHE A 499 -49.73 -22.54 9.77
C PHE A 499 -49.29 -22.81 11.22
N VAL A 500 -48.05 -22.43 11.60
CA VAL A 500 -47.53 -22.63 12.96
C VAL A 500 -48.08 -21.57 13.94
N PHE A 501 -48.53 -20.41 13.47
CA PHE A 501 -49.05 -19.33 14.33
C PHE A 501 -50.59 -19.27 14.42
N ALA A 502 -51.33 -20.08 13.66
CA ALA A 502 -52.80 -20.09 13.68
C ALA A 502 -53.43 -21.04 14.73
N LEU A 503 -52.63 -21.85 15.44
CA LEU A 503 -53.10 -22.67 16.55
C LEU A 503 -52.30 -22.32 17.81
N GLY A 504 -52.87 -21.42 18.61
CA GLY A 504 -52.40 -21.11 19.96
C GLY A 504 -52.48 -22.33 20.89
N PRO A 505 -51.86 -22.23 22.08
CA PRO A 505 -51.39 -23.35 22.87
C PRO A 505 -52.53 -23.93 23.72
N ASN A 506 -52.73 -25.24 23.62
CA ASN A 506 -53.12 -26.18 24.69
C ASN A 506 -53.77 -27.41 24.07
N ILE A 507 -53.09 -28.56 24.15
CA ILE A 507 -53.60 -29.81 24.72
C ILE A 507 -52.45 -30.83 24.62
N ALA A 508 -52.34 -31.60 25.70
CA ALA A 508 -51.24 -32.46 26.09
C ALA A 508 -51.17 -33.78 25.33
N SER A 509 -49.92 -34.28 25.18
CA SER A 509 -49.55 -35.70 25.27
C SER A 509 -50.21 -36.69 24.26
N PRO A 510 -49.88 -37.99 24.26
CA PRO A 510 -48.89 -38.56 23.36
C PRO A 510 -49.54 -39.59 22.42
N THR A 511 -49.32 -39.51 21.11
CA THR A 511 -49.30 -40.64 20.17
C THR A 511 -49.25 -40.09 18.75
N LEU A 512 -48.06 -40.05 18.16
CA LEU A 512 -47.84 -40.22 16.72
C LEU A 512 -46.33 -40.36 16.47
N SER A 513 -45.76 -41.40 17.09
CA SER A 513 -44.62 -42.12 16.57
C SER A 513 -45.06 -42.90 15.33
N SER A 514 -44.66 -42.49 14.12
CA SER A 514 -44.41 -43.41 12.99
C SER A 514 -43.99 -42.74 11.67
N LEU A 515 -43.92 -41.42 11.53
CA LEU A 515 -43.54 -40.79 10.26
C LEU A 515 -42.63 -39.58 10.47
N LEU A 516 -41.33 -39.82 10.64
CA LEU A 516 -40.21 -38.95 10.23
C LEU A 516 -38.89 -39.59 10.69
N GLN A 517 -38.53 -40.68 10.01
CA GLN A 517 -37.21 -41.28 10.09
C GLN A 517 -36.49 -40.99 8.77
N TRP A 518 -35.71 -39.90 8.73
CA TRP A 518 -34.61 -39.76 7.78
C TRP A 518 -33.44 -39.09 8.52
N GLN A 519 -32.35 -39.86 8.63
CA GLN A 519 -31.15 -39.56 9.40
C GLN A 519 -30.38 -38.37 8.81
N VAL A 520 -30.07 -37.39 9.66
CA VAL A 520 -28.86 -36.57 9.51
C VAL A 520 -27.69 -37.40 10.05
N ARG A 521 -26.86 -37.95 9.16
CA ARG A 521 -25.54 -38.47 9.55
C ARG A 521 -24.62 -37.30 9.84
N PHE A 522 -24.21 -37.20 11.10
CA PHE A 522 -22.98 -36.55 11.51
C PHE A 522 -21.78 -37.19 10.79
N SER A 523 -20.90 -36.36 10.23
CA SER A 523 -19.49 -36.70 10.04
C SER A 523 -18.68 -35.68 10.83
N GLY A 524 -18.52 -35.95 12.12
CA GLY A 524 -17.38 -35.43 12.86
C GLY A 524 -16.15 -36.25 12.45
N CYS A 525 -15.06 -35.57 12.13
CA CYS A 525 -13.75 -36.21 12.20
C CYS A 525 -13.21 -35.91 13.59
N SER A 526 -13.17 -36.96 14.42
CA SER A 526 -12.56 -36.96 15.74
C SER A 526 -11.06 -36.72 15.65
N TYR A 527 -10.54 -35.81 16.46
CA TYR A 527 -9.17 -35.92 16.95
C TYR A 527 -9.27 -36.46 18.38
N SER A 528 -9.04 -37.76 18.55
CA SER A 528 -8.79 -38.35 19.86
C SER A 528 -7.34 -38.08 20.24
N SER A 529 -7.16 -37.55 21.44
CA SER A 529 -5.93 -37.66 22.21
C SER A 529 -5.78 -39.11 22.71
N LEU A 530 -4.56 -39.62 22.72
CA LEU A 530 -4.14 -40.74 23.56
C LEU A 530 -2.83 -40.32 24.23
N ALA A 531 -2.85 -40.26 25.55
CA ALA A 531 -1.68 -40.03 26.39
C ALA A 531 -1.46 -41.22 27.32
N SER A 532 -0.19 -41.66 27.41
CA SER A 532 0.48 -42.43 28.49
C SER A 532 -0.05 -43.85 28.80
N SER A 533 0.69 -44.88 29.20
CA SER A 533 2.10 -45.16 29.58
C SER A 533 2.16 -46.70 29.78
N SER A 534 3.24 -47.47 29.58
CA SER A 534 4.38 -47.63 30.50
C SER A 534 5.21 -48.88 30.12
N VAL A 535 6.54 -48.74 30.19
CA VAL A 535 7.61 -49.69 30.64
C VAL A 535 7.68 -51.11 30.04
N LEU A 536 8.79 -51.44 29.33
CA LEU A 536 9.89 -52.28 29.86
C LEU A 536 11.09 -52.38 28.87
N GLU A 537 12.27 -52.09 29.45
CA GLU A 537 13.59 -52.74 29.29
C GLU A 537 14.50 -52.61 28.06
N SER A 538 15.67 -52.02 28.37
CA SER A 538 17.06 -52.46 28.04
C SER A 538 17.55 -52.28 26.60
N SER A 539 18.79 -51.89 26.30
CA SER A 539 20.03 -51.76 27.08
C SER A 539 20.96 -50.76 26.39
N THR A 540 21.86 -50.15 27.18
CA THR A 540 22.92 -49.22 26.78
C THR A 540 24.13 -49.97 26.15
N PRO A 541 25.33 -49.35 25.93
CA PRO A 541 26.02 -49.24 24.64
C PRO A 541 27.34 -50.07 24.66
N PRO A 542 28.38 -49.85 23.80
CA PRO A 542 29.32 -48.74 24.06
C PRO A 542 30.05 -48.20 22.81
N ALA A 543 30.98 -47.29 23.09
CA ALA A 543 31.82 -46.47 22.23
C ALA A 543 33.16 -47.09 21.81
N SER A 544 33.92 -46.31 21.03
CA SER A 544 35.40 -46.32 20.79
C SER A 544 35.94 -47.40 19.83
N SER A 545 36.97 -47.22 19.01
CA SER A 545 37.89 -46.10 18.70
C SER A 545 38.75 -46.46 17.46
N SER A 546 39.29 -45.42 16.82
CA SER A 546 40.63 -45.35 16.18
C SER A 546 41.00 -46.14 14.89
N ASN A 547 41.37 -45.34 13.88
CA ASN A 547 42.66 -45.31 13.16
C ASN A 547 42.86 -45.98 11.77
N ILE A 548 43.24 -45.10 10.82
CA ILE A 548 44.32 -45.19 9.80
C ILE A 548 43.96 -45.52 8.32
N VAL A 549 43.97 -44.44 7.50
CA VAL A 549 44.72 -44.15 6.24
C VAL A 549 44.37 -44.78 4.87
N ASN A 550 44.31 -43.87 3.87
CA ASN A 550 44.39 -43.95 2.39
C ASN A 550 43.19 -44.54 1.61
N GLY A 551 42.73 -44.00 0.47
CA GLY A 551 43.24 -42.94 -0.41
C GLY A 551 42.22 -42.56 -1.50
N SER A 552 42.59 -41.55 -2.27
CA SER A 552 41.91 -40.83 -3.35
C SER A 552 41.13 -41.62 -4.42
N SER A 553 40.01 -41.05 -4.90
CA SER A 553 39.82 -40.48 -6.26
C SER A 553 38.36 -40.54 -6.75
N SER A 554 37.99 -39.59 -7.64
CA SER A 554 36.72 -39.42 -8.37
C SER A 554 35.52 -38.95 -7.53
N GLY A 555 34.75 -37.93 -7.88
CA GLY A 555 34.44 -37.37 -9.19
C GLY A 555 32.91 -37.39 -9.34
N PHE A 556 32.22 -36.44 -8.70
CA PHE A 556 30.76 -36.28 -8.80
C PHE A 556 30.38 -35.73 -10.18
N PHE A 557 29.71 -36.56 -10.99
CA PHE A 557 28.96 -36.16 -12.18
C PHE A 557 27.51 -35.84 -11.78
N VAL A 558 27.06 -34.61 -12.02
CA VAL A 558 25.64 -34.30 -12.26
C VAL A 558 25.56 -33.51 -13.56
N ALA A 559 24.56 -33.89 -14.35
CA ALA A 559 24.50 -33.79 -15.80
C ALA A 559 24.41 -32.37 -16.39
N ASN A 560 24.89 -32.32 -17.63
CA ASN A 560 25.10 -31.23 -18.55
C ASN A 560 23.81 -30.91 -19.32
N GLU A 561 23.16 -29.78 -19.07
CA GLU A 561 22.20 -29.13 -19.99
C GLU A 561 22.32 -27.61 -19.82
N SER A 562 23.46 -27.04 -20.22
CA SER A 562 23.60 -25.58 -20.38
C SER A 562 24.69 -25.18 -21.39
N ILE A 563 25.24 -26.13 -22.15
CA ILE A 563 26.27 -25.88 -23.16
C ILE A 563 25.73 -26.33 -24.51
N GLN A 564 24.76 -25.59 -25.05
CA GLN A 564 24.39 -25.65 -26.46
C GLN A 564 23.99 -24.28 -27.04
N LEU A 565 23.76 -23.26 -26.21
CA LEU A 565 23.37 -21.93 -26.68
C LEU A 565 24.53 -20.93 -26.89
N VAL A 566 25.78 -21.34 -26.62
CA VAL A 566 26.96 -20.46 -26.74
C VAL A 566 27.80 -20.79 -28.00
N GLN A 567 27.64 -21.96 -28.60
CA GLN A 567 28.42 -22.36 -29.79
C GLN A 567 27.73 -22.07 -31.13
N GLU A 568 26.48 -21.59 -31.12
CA GLU A 568 25.75 -21.24 -32.35
C GLU A 568 25.85 -19.76 -32.76
N GLN A 569 26.42 -18.89 -31.90
CA GLN A 569 26.57 -17.46 -32.20
C GLN A 569 27.94 -17.06 -32.80
N GLU A 570 28.91 -17.97 -32.88
CA GLU A 570 30.23 -17.69 -33.48
C GLU A 570 30.41 -18.24 -34.91
N LYS A 571 29.44 -19.00 -35.45
CA LYS A 571 29.48 -19.51 -36.83
C LYS A 571 28.79 -18.63 -37.90
N LEU A 572 28.26 -17.47 -37.53
CA LEU A 572 27.51 -16.57 -38.43
C LEU A 572 28.21 -15.22 -38.73
N LYS A 573 29.52 -15.12 -38.47
CA LYS A 573 30.32 -13.89 -38.76
C LYS A 573 31.31 -14.02 -39.92
N HIS A 574 31.29 -15.10 -40.69
CA HIS A 574 32.12 -15.27 -41.88
C HIS A 574 31.33 -15.93 -43.01
N SER A 575 30.60 -15.13 -43.78
CA SER A 575 30.47 -15.26 -45.24
C SER A 575 29.38 -14.33 -45.78
N ASN A 576 29.77 -13.55 -46.79
CA ASN A 576 28.95 -12.94 -47.84
C ASN A 576 28.36 -11.55 -47.58
N GLU A 577 29.24 -10.56 -47.77
CA GLU A 577 28.96 -9.41 -48.62
C GLU A 577 28.57 -9.89 -50.04
N SER A 578 27.29 -9.75 -50.39
CA SER A 578 26.74 -9.54 -51.74
C SER A 578 25.30 -10.03 -51.73
N ASP A 579 24.35 -9.09 -51.71
CA ASP A 579 23.00 -9.17 -52.30
C ASP A 579 22.08 -8.19 -51.54
N GLU A 580 22.15 -6.93 -51.96
CA GLU A 580 21.01 -6.02 -51.85
C GLU A 580 19.90 -6.54 -52.77
N GLU A 581 18.74 -6.87 -52.21
CA GLU A 581 17.45 -6.19 -52.48
C GLU A 581 16.26 -7.08 -52.05
N VAL A 582 15.25 -6.40 -51.47
CA VAL A 582 13.88 -6.86 -51.20
C VAL A 582 13.65 -7.72 -49.93
N ARG A 583 13.49 -7.03 -48.79
CA ARG A 583 12.30 -7.12 -47.89
C ARG A 583 12.46 -6.20 -46.68
N THR A 584 11.85 -5.02 -46.79
CA THR A 584 11.68 -4.09 -45.66
C THR A 584 10.55 -4.56 -44.74
N ASP A 585 10.87 -5.34 -43.71
CA ASP A 585 10.02 -5.49 -42.54
C ASP A 585 10.38 -4.42 -41.50
N ALA A 586 9.37 -3.65 -41.08
CA ALA A 586 9.50 -2.49 -40.22
C ALA A 586 10.05 -2.87 -38.83
N VAL A 587 11.34 -2.59 -38.61
CA VAL A 587 11.93 -2.52 -37.27
C VAL A 587 11.18 -1.43 -36.49
N LYS A 588 10.41 -1.83 -35.47
CA LYS A 588 9.74 -0.91 -34.54
C LYS A 588 10.80 0.00 -33.91
N LYS A 589 10.91 1.24 -34.39
CA LYS A 589 11.91 2.21 -33.94
C LYS A 589 11.48 2.74 -32.57
N TYR A 590 11.94 2.10 -31.50
CA TYR A 590 11.67 2.56 -30.12
C TYR A 590 11.97 4.05 -29.97
N ASN A 591 11.06 4.76 -29.31
CA ASN A 591 11.25 6.18 -28.99
C ASN A 591 12.43 6.36 -28.01
N LYS A 592 12.98 7.57 -27.89
CA LYS A 592 14.21 7.80 -27.09
C LYS A 592 13.99 7.47 -25.61
N LEU A 593 12.81 7.78 -25.05
CA LEU A 593 12.46 7.48 -23.66
C LEU A 593 12.39 5.97 -23.40
N GLU A 594 11.78 5.19 -24.29
CA GLU A 594 11.70 3.73 -24.20
C GLU A 594 13.10 3.10 -24.16
N ARG A 595 14.06 3.64 -24.92
CA ARG A 595 15.46 3.18 -24.88
C ARG A 595 16.12 3.47 -23.54
N VAL A 596 15.88 4.66 -22.99
CA VAL A 596 16.34 5.05 -21.65
C VAL A 596 15.77 4.12 -20.58
N GLU A 597 14.46 3.92 -20.57
CA GLU A 597 13.77 3.05 -19.61
C GLU A 597 14.20 1.58 -19.74
N ALA A 598 14.37 1.07 -20.97
CA ALA A 598 14.90 -0.27 -21.20
C ALA A 598 16.34 -0.41 -20.65
N SER A 599 17.17 0.64 -20.74
CA SER A 599 18.50 0.66 -20.14
C SER A 599 18.44 0.57 -18.62
N LEU A 600 17.50 1.29 -17.99
CA LEU A 600 17.31 1.26 -16.54
C LEU A 600 16.74 -0.07 -16.05
N VAL A 601 15.88 -0.74 -16.83
CA VAL A 601 15.44 -2.12 -16.54
C VAL A 601 16.64 -3.06 -16.47
N ARG A 602 17.56 -3.01 -17.46
CA ARG A 602 18.78 -3.83 -17.46
C ARG A 602 19.69 -3.50 -16.28
N ALA A 603 19.88 -2.22 -15.97
CA ALA A 603 20.66 -1.79 -14.82
C ALA A 603 20.09 -2.38 -13.51
N ARG A 604 18.76 -2.30 -13.31
CA ARG A 604 18.08 -2.89 -12.15
C ARG A 604 18.25 -4.39 -12.05
N SER A 605 18.10 -5.13 -13.16
CA SER A 605 18.32 -6.59 -13.17
C SER A 605 19.74 -6.91 -12.71
N SER A 606 20.72 -6.23 -13.30
CA SER A 606 22.13 -6.50 -13.01
C SER A 606 22.53 -6.15 -11.57
N ILE A 607 21.97 -5.09 -10.98
CA ILE A 607 22.17 -4.76 -9.57
C ILE A 607 21.52 -5.82 -8.66
N ARG A 608 20.32 -6.31 -9.01
CA ARG A 608 19.64 -7.37 -8.26
C ARG A 608 20.41 -8.68 -8.30
N GLU A 609 20.92 -9.07 -9.46
CA GLU A 609 21.77 -10.25 -9.62
C GLU A 609 23.03 -10.15 -8.74
N ALA A 610 23.71 -9.00 -8.76
CA ALA A 610 24.85 -8.76 -7.86
C ALA A 610 24.47 -8.85 -6.37
N ALA A 611 23.25 -8.42 -6.01
CA ALA A 611 22.76 -8.48 -4.65
C ALA A 611 22.49 -9.90 -4.14
N LEU A 612 22.23 -10.87 -5.04
CA LEU A 612 21.94 -12.27 -4.71
C LEU A 612 23.19 -13.12 -4.43
N VAL A 613 24.39 -12.61 -4.73
CA VAL A 613 25.64 -13.32 -4.49
C VAL A 613 25.87 -13.49 -2.98
N ARG A 614 25.89 -14.74 -2.50
CA ARG A 614 25.90 -15.07 -1.05
C ARG A 614 27.04 -14.44 -0.25
N ASN A 615 28.24 -14.33 -0.83
CA ASN A 615 29.41 -13.79 -0.13
C ASN A 615 29.50 -12.26 -0.16
N LEU A 616 28.56 -11.58 -0.84
CA LEU A 616 28.49 -10.12 -0.99
C LEU A 616 29.79 -9.46 -1.50
N THR A 617 30.71 -10.26 -2.02
CA THR A 617 32.02 -9.82 -2.50
C THR A 617 31.89 -9.48 -3.97
N SER A 618 32.50 -8.36 -4.38
CA SER A 618 32.39 -8.00 -5.78
C SER A 618 33.19 -8.92 -6.67
N VAL A 619 32.55 -9.36 -7.76
CA VAL A 619 33.17 -10.15 -8.82
C VAL A 619 33.76 -9.27 -9.93
N HIS A 620 33.51 -7.95 -9.86
CA HIS A 620 34.04 -6.99 -10.82
C HIS A 620 35.41 -6.50 -10.36
N GLN A 621 36.39 -6.59 -11.26
CA GLN A 621 37.68 -5.96 -11.05
C GLN A 621 37.55 -4.44 -11.20
N ASP A 622 38.07 -3.70 -10.23
CA ASP A 622 38.16 -2.24 -10.27
C ASP A 622 39.55 -1.84 -9.76
N PRO A 623 40.37 -1.17 -10.59
CA PRO A 623 41.75 -0.85 -10.24
C PRO A 623 41.87 0.24 -9.16
N ASP A 624 40.82 1.02 -8.91
CA ASP A 624 40.85 2.11 -7.93
C ASP A 624 40.30 1.64 -6.58
N TYR A 625 39.04 1.20 -6.55
CA TYR A 625 38.43 0.74 -5.31
C TYR A 625 37.32 -0.28 -5.53
N VAL A 626 37.48 -1.43 -4.87
CA VAL A 626 36.43 -2.44 -4.73
C VAL A 626 35.82 -2.32 -3.33
N PRO A 627 34.55 -1.88 -3.20
CA PRO A 627 33.83 -1.90 -1.95
C PRO A 627 33.82 -3.30 -1.34
N GLN A 628 34.23 -3.40 -0.08
CA GLN A 628 34.28 -4.67 0.63
C GLN A 628 33.96 -4.51 2.12
N GLY A 629 33.48 -5.61 2.71
CA GLY A 629 33.26 -5.71 4.13
C GLY A 629 31.95 -5.10 4.64
N PRO A 630 31.76 -5.14 5.97
CA PRO A 630 30.47 -4.95 6.62
C PRO A 630 30.05 -3.48 6.80
N ILE A 631 30.85 -2.53 6.31
CA ILE A 631 30.48 -1.10 6.29
C ILE A 631 29.40 -0.80 5.25
N TYR A 632 29.23 -1.69 4.26
CA TYR A 632 28.18 -1.60 3.27
C TYR A 632 27.03 -2.54 3.63
N ARG A 633 25.79 -2.16 3.29
CA ARG A 633 24.63 -3.07 3.39
C ARG A 633 24.78 -4.26 2.44
N ASN A 634 25.28 -4.00 1.23
CA ASN A 634 25.61 -5.01 0.24
C ASN A 634 26.74 -4.46 -0.66
N ALA A 635 27.98 -4.88 -0.39
CA ALA A 635 29.15 -4.33 -1.06
C ALA A 635 29.17 -4.65 -2.57
N ASN A 636 28.80 -5.88 -2.97
CA ASN A 636 28.72 -6.26 -4.38
C ASN A 636 27.65 -5.47 -5.15
N ALA A 637 26.43 -5.37 -4.61
CA ALA A 637 25.36 -4.61 -5.25
C ALA A 637 25.70 -3.13 -5.36
N PHE A 638 26.33 -2.56 -4.32
CA PHE A 638 26.82 -1.18 -4.35
C PHE A 638 27.87 -0.99 -5.46
N HIS A 639 28.90 -1.84 -5.50
CA HIS A 639 29.94 -1.75 -6.53
C HIS A 639 29.35 -1.85 -7.94
N ARG A 640 28.46 -2.83 -8.17
CA ARG A 640 27.78 -2.98 -9.47
C ARG A 640 26.95 -1.75 -9.83
N SER A 641 26.19 -1.22 -8.88
CA SER A 641 25.38 -0.02 -9.09
C SER A 641 26.25 1.20 -9.41
N TYR A 642 27.38 1.36 -8.73
CA TYR A 642 28.32 2.46 -8.93
C TYR A 642 28.95 2.42 -10.33
N LEU A 643 29.42 1.26 -10.78
CA LEU A 643 29.96 1.07 -12.14
C LEU A 643 28.92 1.36 -13.24
N LEU A 644 27.66 0.97 -13.01
CA LEU A 644 26.57 1.27 -13.93
C LEU A 644 26.22 2.76 -13.95
N MET A 645 26.27 3.43 -12.80
CA MET A 645 26.08 4.88 -12.71
C MET A 645 27.15 5.61 -13.53
N GLU A 646 28.43 5.30 -13.35
CA GLU A 646 29.52 5.94 -14.12
C GLU A 646 29.35 5.75 -15.63
N LYS A 647 28.86 4.58 -16.05
CA LYS A 647 28.65 4.25 -17.46
C LYS A 647 27.42 4.91 -18.07
N LEU A 648 26.32 5.00 -17.33
CA LEU A 648 24.99 5.31 -17.89
C LEU A 648 24.43 6.66 -17.44
N PHE A 649 24.85 7.17 -16.27
CA PHE A 649 24.17 8.29 -15.64
C PHE A 649 24.50 9.62 -16.32
N LYS A 650 23.44 10.31 -16.75
CA LYS A 650 23.51 11.62 -17.39
C LYS A 650 22.52 12.56 -16.74
N ILE A 651 22.98 13.76 -16.40
CA ILE A 651 22.24 14.80 -15.70
C ILE A 651 22.15 16.02 -16.61
N TYR A 652 20.94 16.47 -16.90
CA TYR A 652 20.74 17.78 -17.53
C TYR A 652 20.65 18.82 -16.43
N VAL A 653 21.38 19.92 -16.55
CA VAL A 653 21.30 21.05 -15.62
C VAL A 653 20.54 22.16 -16.33
N TYR A 654 19.43 22.62 -15.75
CA TYR A 654 18.70 23.77 -16.30
C TYR A 654 19.55 25.02 -16.21
N GLU A 655 19.56 25.83 -17.26
CA GLU A 655 20.38 27.06 -17.38
C GLU A 655 19.63 28.31 -16.91
N GLU A 656 18.36 28.18 -16.53
CA GLU A 656 17.55 29.28 -16.06
C GLU A 656 17.95 29.72 -14.64
N GLY A 657 17.80 31.02 -14.40
CA GLY A 657 18.09 31.66 -13.11
C GLY A 657 19.47 32.31 -13.10
N GLU A 658 19.63 33.36 -12.30
CA GLU A 658 20.88 34.11 -12.21
C GLU A 658 21.55 33.92 -10.84
N PRO A 659 22.88 33.91 -10.77
CA PRO A 659 23.62 34.03 -9.52
C PRO A 659 23.22 35.30 -8.75
N PRO A 660 23.23 35.29 -7.41
CA PRO A 660 23.73 34.20 -6.57
C PRO A 660 22.67 33.17 -6.17
N MET A 661 21.39 33.37 -6.50
CA MET A 661 20.30 32.46 -6.07
C MET A 661 20.28 31.14 -6.85
N PHE A 662 20.77 31.17 -8.08
CA PHE A 662 20.85 30.03 -8.98
C PHE A 662 22.29 29.86 -9.46
N HIS A 663 22.70 28.62 -9.76
CA HIS A 663 24.03 28.28 -10.27
C HIS A 663 25.20 28.64 -9.34
N ASP A 664 24.91 29.04 -8.11
CA ASP A 664 25.90 29.40 -7.09
C ASP A 664 25.46 28.92 -5.71
N GLY A 665 26.38 28.87 -4.77
CA GLY A 665 26.12 28.48 -3.39
C GLY A 665 27.36 28.56 -2.50
N PRO A 666 27.17 28.59 -1.17
CA PRO A 666 28.29 28.71 -0.25
C PRO A 666 29.17 27.46 -0.29
N CYS A 667 30.48 27.65 -0.48
CA CYS A 667 31.49 26.57 -0.44
C CYS A 667 32.28 26.51 0.88
N LYS A 668 31.85 27.27 1.89
CA LYS A 668 32.47 27.35 3.23
C LYS A 668 31.41 27.21 4.32
N SER A 669 31.86 26.99 5.56
CA SER A 669 30.99 26.81 6.73
C SER A 669 30.10 25.55 6.63
N ILE A 670 29.07 25.47 7.46
CA ILE A 670 28.19 24.31 7.64
C ILE A 670 27.37 23.94 6.39
N TYR A 671 27.05 24.93 5.55
CA TYR A 671 26.29 24.72 4.31
C TYR A 671 27.17 24.44 3.09
N SER A 672 28.49 24.24 3.30
CA SER A 672 29.47 24.14 2.21
C SER A 672 29.15 23.03 1.20
N THR A 673 28.53 21.93 1.62
CA THR A 673 28.20 20.80 0.74
C THR A 673 27.23 21.20 -0.38
N GLU A 674 26.30 22.14 -0.11
CA GLU A 674 25.34 22.64 -1.10
C GLU A 674 26.05 23.35 -2.25
N GLY A 675 26.85 24.37 -1.93
CA GLY A 675 27.62 25.11 -2.93
C GLY A 675 28.68 24.26 -3.61
N ARG A 676 29.36 23.36 -2.87
CA ARG A 676 30.33 22.43 -3.45
C ARG A 676 29.69 21.56 -4.52
N PHE A 677 28.49 21.01 -4.28
CA PHE A 677 27.82 20.19 -5.30
C PHE A 677 27.43 21.02 -6.53
N ILE A 678 26.83 22.20 -6.33
CA ILE A 678 26.43 23.09 -7.44
C ILE A 678 27.65 23.46 -8.29
N HIS A 679 28.75 23.89 -7.66
CA HIS A 679 29.98 24.28 -8.34
C HIS A 679 30.61 23.13 -9.15
N GLU A 680 30.65 21.93 -8.58
CA GLU A 680 31.17 20.75 -9.28
C GLU A 680 30.26 20.33 -10.45
N MET A 681 28.94 20.45 -10.31
CA MET A 681 28.00 20.23 -11.41
C MET A 681 28.15 21.26 -12.53
N GLU A 682 28.51 22.51 -12.21
CA GLU A 682 28.73 23.53 -13.24
C GLU A 682 30.05 23.35 -13.98
N ARG A 683 31.12 22.93 -13.29
CA ARG A 683 32.47 22.81 -13.86
C ARG A 683 32.75 21.47 -14.52
N SER A 684 32.19 20.38 -13.99
CA SER A 684 32.49 19.02 -14.44
C SER A 684 31.55 18.56 -15.54
N ASN A 685 32.13 17.92 -16.57
CA ASN A 685 31.36 17.28 -17.65
C ASN A 685 31.15 15.77 -17.44
N MET A 686 31.51 15.21 -16.27
CA MET A 686 31.47 13.76 -16.02
C MET A 686 30.04 13.19 -16.16
N TYR A 687 29.09 13.79 -15.45
CA TYR A 687 27.66 13.41 -15.49
C TYR A 687 26.81 14.39 -16.28
N LYS A 688 27.26 15.64 -16.51
CA LYS A 688 26.51 16.68 -17.22
C LYS A 688 26.30 16.31 -18.69
N THR A 689 25.09 16.53 -19.21
CA THR A 689 24.76 16.43 -20.63
C THR A 689 24.09 17.72 -21.10
N LYS A 690 24.45 18.19 -22.30
CA LYS A 690 23.74 19.29 -22.98
C LYS A 690 22.51 18.82 -23.75
N ASP A 691 22.41 17.52 -24.01
CA ASP A 691 21.25 16.91 -24.66
C ASP A 691 20.26 16.42 -23.59
N PRO A 692 19.11 17.09 -23.40
CA PRO A 692 18.14 16.72 -22.39
C PRO A 692 17.43 15.39 -22.69
N GLU A 693 17.48 14.90 -23.93
CA GLU A 693 16.91 13.58 -24.30
C GLU A 693 17.81 12.41 -23.87
N LYS A 694 19.09 12.68 -23.61
CA LYS A 694 20.03 11.69 -23.04
C LYS A 694 20.02 11.68 -21.52
N ALA A 695 19.41 12.68 -20.90
CA ALA A 695 19.40 12.83 -19.46
C ALA A 695 18.50 11.78 -18.79
N LEU A 696 19.00 11.25 -17.68
CA LEU A 696 18.25 10.35 -16.82
C LEU A 696 17.56 11.11 -15.68
N VAL A 697 18.14 12.24 -15.27
CA VAL A 697 17.55 13.19 -14.32
C VAL A 697 17.86 14.62 -14.71
N TYR A 698 17.09 15.56 -14.17
CA TYR A 698 17.22 16.99 -14.41
C TYR A 698 17.50 17.72 -13.09
N PHE A 699 18.60 18.46 -13.03
CA PHE A 699 19.02 19.22 -11.86
C PHE A 699 18.42 20.63 -11.88
N LEU A 700 17.88 21.06 -10.74
CA LEU A 700 17.38 22.41 -10.47
C LEU A 700 18.43 23.16 -9.62
N PRO A 701 19.32 23.97 -10.23
CA PRO A 701 20.50 24.53 -9.57
C PRO A 701 20.20 25.77 -8.71
N PHE A 702 19.09 25.81 -7.99
CA PHE A 702 18.83 26.88 -7.03
C PHE A 702 19.41 26.56 -5.65
N SER A 703 20.00 27.56 -5.00
CA SER A 703 20.51 27.45 -3.63
C SER A 703 19.53 28.05 -2.64
N VAL A 704 18.97 27.23 -1.76
CA VAL A 704 18.11 27.72 -0.68
C VAL A 704 18.91 28.59 0.27
N VAL A 705 20.20 28.28 0.48
CA VAL A 705 21.04 29.10 1.37
C VAL A 705 21.23 30.50 0.80
N MET A 706 21.54 30.63 -0.49
CA MET A 706 21.68 31.94 -1.13
C MET A 706 20.35 32.70 -1.17
N MET A 707 19.23 31.99 -1.36
CA MET A 707 17.89 32.59 -1.24
C MET A 707 17.59 33.10 0.17
N VAL A 708 18.00 32.38 1.22
CA VAL A 708 17.89 32.88 2.60
C VAL A 708 18.74 34.13 2.79
N GLU A 709 19.98 34.12 2.34
CA GLU A 709 20.88 35.27 2.48
C GLU A 709 20.37 36.53 1.76
N HIS A 710 19.73 36.38 0.59
CA HIS A 710 19.37 37.52 -0.27
C HIS A 710 17.89 37.91 -0.23
N LEU A 711 16.98 36.99 0.13
CA LEU A 711 15.53 37.23 0.09
C LEU A 711 14.86 37.24 1.47
N TYR A 712 15.49 36.67 2.50
CA TYR A 712 14.88 36.65 3.83
C TYR A 712 15.10 37.98 4.55
N VAL A 713 14.02 38.51 5.15
CA VAL A 713 14.09 39.68 6.01
C VAL A 713 14.18 39.21 7.46
N PRO A 714 15.31 39.45 8.18
CA PRO A 714 15.47 39.03 9.57
C PRO A 714 14.34 39.54 10.46
N GLY A 715 13.76 38.65 11.28
CA GLY A 715 12.67 38.98 12.21
C GLY A 715 11.27 38.97 11.60
N ALA A 716 11.12 38.88 10.28
CA ALA A 716 9.80 38.79 9.63
C ALA A 716 9.11 37.43 9.82
N HIS A 717 9.86 36.38 10.21
CA HIS A 717 9.39 34.98 10.35
C HIS A 717 8.66 34.38 9.11
N GLU A 718 8.70 35.06 7.98
CA GLU A 718 8.06 34.64 6.73
C GLU A 718 9.10 34.30 5.64
N ILE A 719 8.85 33.20 4.93
CA ILE A 719 9.72 32.71 3.84
C ILE A 719 9.05 32.84 2.47
N ASN A 720 8.00 33.67 2.38
CA ASN A 720 7.15 33.80 1.21
C ASN A 720 7.91 34.30 -0.04
N ALA A 721 8.95 35.13 0.13
CA ALA A 721 9.80 35.56 -0.96
C ALA A 721 10.55 34.36 -1.58
N ILE A 722 11.20 33.54 -0.76
CA ILE A 722 11.89 32.30 -1.17
C ILE A 722 10.92 31.36 -1.88
N GLY A 723 9.74 31.13 -1.28
CA GLY A 723 8.70 30.29 -1.86
C GLY A 723 8.23 30.76 -3.23
N ARG A 724 7.98 32.08 -3.39
CA ARG A 724 7.59 32.68 -4.68
C ARG A 724 8.67 32.51 -5.74
N SER A 725 9.94 32.75 -5.40
CA SER A 725 11.06 32.56 -6.33
C SER A 725 11.14 31.13 -6.87
N ILE A 726 10.90 30.13 -6.03
CA ILE A 726 10.87 28.71 -6.46
C ILE A 726 9.64 28.43 -7.34
N VAL A 727 8.46 28.97 -6.99
CA VAL A 727 7.24 28.82 -7.80
C VAL A 727 7.45 29.41 -9.19
N ASP A 728 7.99 30.62 -9.28
CA ASP A 728 8.26 31.30 -10.55
C ASP A 728 9.31 30.54 -11.36
N TYR A 729 10.38 30.07 -10.72
CA TYR A 729 11.40 29.26 -11.36
C TYR A 729 10.83 27.99 -12.01
N ILE A 730 10.08 27.20 -11.24
CA ILE A 730 9.45 25.99 -11.76
C ILE A 730 8.43 26.30 -12.86
N SER A 731 7.70 27.42 -12.73
CA SER A 731 6.79 27.89 -13.78
C SER A 731 7.56 28.09 -15.09
N ILE A 732 8.68 28.81 -15.08
CA ILE A 732 9.54 29.02 -16.27
C ILE A 732 10.01 27.68 -16.85
N ILE A 733 10.55 26.78 -16.02
CA ILE A 733 11.02 25.46 -16.45
C ILE A 733 9.90 24.65 -17.12
N SER A 734 8.71 24.62 -16.50
CA SER A 734 7.57 23.84 -16.99
C SER A 734 6.97 24.38 -18.29
N HIS A 735 7.07 25.68 -18.56
CA HIS A 735 6.62 26.27 -19.81
C HIS A 735 7.66 26.13 -20.93
N LYS A 736 8.95 26.27 -20.60
CA LYS A 736 10.04 26.26 -21.59
C LYS A 736 10.42 24.84 -22.03
N TYR A 737 10.32 23.84 -21.14
CA TYR A 737 10.76 22.47 -21.43
C TYR A 737 9.66 21.43 -21.22
N PRO A 738 9.57 20.41 -22.10
CA PRO A 738 8.55 19.37 -21.97
C PRO A 738 8.83 18.41 -20.80
N PHE A 739 10.07 18.34 -20.32
CA PHE A 739 10.53 17.29 -19.40
C PHE A 739 9.92 17.37 -18.01
N TRP A 740 9.72 18.57 -17.47
CA TRP A 740 9.02 18.74 -16.18
C TRP A 740 7.59 18.19 -16.25
N ASN A 741 6.85 18.54 -17.31
CA ASN A 741 5.46 18.12 -17.48
C ASN A 741 5.33 16.63 -17.79
N ARG A 742 6.33 16.03 -18.46
CA ARG A 742 6.37 14.59 -18.77
C ARG A 742 6.29 13.73 -17.51
N SER A 743 6.99 14.14 -16.45
CA SER A 743 7.12 13.36 -15.22
C SER A 743 6.44 14.00 -14.01
N LEU A 744 5.87 15.20 -14.18
CA LEU A 744 5.45 16.09 -13.09
C LEU A 744 6.56 16.26 -12.04
N GLY A 745 7.79 16.46 -12.53
CA GLY A 745 8.99 16.66 -11.73
C GLY A 745 9.59 15.39 -11.12
N ALA A 746 9.12 14.18 -11.44
CA ALA A 746 9.59 12.96 -10.76
C ALA A 746 11.05 12.58 -11.07
N ASP A 747 11.57 12.91 -12.25
CA ASP A 747 12.99 12.80 -12.64
C ASP A 747 13.79 14.08 -12.41
N HIS A 748 13.21 15.05 -11.70
CA HIS A 748 13.88 16.28 -11.32
C HIS A 748 14.43 16.15 -9.91
N PHE A 749 15.56 16.80 -9.66
CA PHE A 749 16.11 16.88 -8.32
C PHE A 749 16.59 18.27 -7.96
N MET A 750 16.47 18.58 -6.68
CA MET A 750 17.04 19.75 -6.02
C MET A 750 17.94 19.28 -4.88
N LEU A 751 18.82 20.14 -4.40
CA LEU A 751 19.58 19.86 -3.19
C LEU A 751 19.60 21.06 -2.24
N SER A 752 19.62 20.81 -0.93
CA SER A 752 19.84 21.86 0.04
C SER A 752 20.42 21.36 1.36
N CYS A 753 21.28 22.18 1.96
CA CYS A 753 21.76 21.98 3.33
C CYS A 753 21.15 22.90 4.38
N HIS A 754 20.29 23.84 4.00
CA HIS A 754 19.59 24.69 4.97
C HIS A 754 18.39 23.94 5.58
N ASP A 755 18.08 24.21 6.85
CA ASP A 755 16.90 23.67 7.56
C ASP A 755 15.57 23.95 6.84
N TRP A 756 15.49 25.02 6.05
CA TRP A 756 14.30 25.41 5.29
C TRP A 756 14.11 24.65 3.98
N GLY A 757 15.08 23.83 3.54
CA GLY A 757 14.95 23.02 2.31
C GLY A 757 13.61 22.28 2.17
N PRO A 758 13.15 21.52 3.17
CA PRO A 758 11.82 20.90 3.18
C PRO A 758 10.68 21.91 2.96
N ARG A 759 10.69 23.02 3.72
CA ARG A 759 9.63 24.04 3.67
C ARG A 759 9.64 24.80 2.34
N SER A 760 10.80 25.21 1.84
CA SER A 760 10.96 25.89 0.55
C SER A 760 10.46 25.02 -0.60
N SER A 761 10.79 23.72 -0.60
CA SER A 761 10.28 22.79 -1.62
C SER A 761 8.76 22.59 -1.58
N SER A 762 8.10 22.85 -0.43
CA SER A 762 6.66 22.63 -0.22
C SER A 762 5.75 23.62 -0.94
N PHE A 763 6.29 24.78 -1.34
CA PHE A 763 5.55 25.79 -2.12
C PHE A 763 5.14 25.28 -3.51
N VAL A 764 5.86 24.30 -4.06
CA VAL A 764 5.51 23.63 -5.31
C VAL A 764 5.14 22.18 -5.00
N PRO A 765 3.85 21.81 -5.03
CA PRO A 765 3.41 20.46 -4.61
C PRO A 765 4.11 19.31 -5.33
N HIS A 766 4.39 19.47 -6.63
CA HIS A 766 5.11 18.47 -7.43
C HIS A 766 6.60 18.37 -7.08
N LEU A 767 7.25 19.49 -6.76
CA LEU A 767 8.64 19.50 -6.26
C LEU A 767 8.75 18.77 -4.91
N PHE A 768 7.80 19.02 -3.99
CA PHE A 768 7.78 18.36 -2.70
C PHE A 768 7.48 16.86 -2.79
N ARG A 769 6.42 16.50 -3.54
CA ARG A 769 5.85 15.14 -3.54
C ARG A 769 6.50 14.19 -4.53
N ASN A 770 6.92 14.69 -5.71
CA ASN A 770 7.38 13.85 -6.82
C ASN A 770 8.90 13.92 -7.00
N SER A 771 9.48 15.13 -6.99
CA SER A 771 10.92 15.32 -7.25
C SER A 771 11.80 14.72 -6.17
N ILE A 772 13.03 14.38 -6.57
CA ILE A 772 14.07 13.89 -5.67
C ILE A 772 14.63 15.07 -4.89
N ARG A 773 14.47 15.10 -3.57
CA ARG A 773 15.08 16.16 -2.75
C ARG A 773 16.30 15.60 -2.06
N VAL A 774 17.45 16.23 -2.27
CA VAL A 774 18.71 15.86 -1.63
C VAL A 774 18.96 16.82 -0.48
N LEU A 775 18.70 16.42 0.76
CA LEU A 775 18.58 17.34 1.90
C LEU A 775 19.55 17.01 3.02
N CYS A 776 20.22 18.01 3.60
CA CYS A 776 20.92 17.84 4.87
C CYS A 776 19.89 17.58 6.00
N ASN A 777 18.81 18.39 6.08
CA ASN A 777 17.69 18.18 7.01
C ASN A 777 16.82 16.98 6.58
N ALA A 778 17.34 15.76 6.73
CA ALA A 778 16.72 14.50 6.35
C ALA A 778 15.78 13.95 7.44
N ASN A 779 14.80 14.76 7.86
CA ASN A 779 13.87 14.46 8.94
C ASN A 779 12.55 13.85 8.41
N THR A 780 12.27 12.59 8.75
CA THR A 780 11.04 11.92 8.27
C THR A 780 9.76 12.51 8.85
N SER A 781 9.80 13.21 10.00
CA SER A 781 8.63 13.91 10.55
C SER A 781 8.31 15.21 9.82
N GLU A 782 9.27 15.80 9.10
CA GLU A 782 9.12 17.02 8.28
C GLU A 782 8.88 16.70 6.80
N GLY A 783 8.48 15.45 6.52
CA GLY A 783 8.10 15.02 5.18
C GLY A 783 9.25 14.52 4.32
N PHE A 784 10.46 14.30 4.86
CA PHE A 784 11.52 13.57 4.16
C PHE A 784 11.10 12.11 3.92
N ASN A 785 11.16 11.63 2.67
CA ASN A 785 10.81 10.27 2.31
C ASN A 785 12.05 9.52 1.82
N PRO A 786 12.64 8.58 2.58
CA PRO A 786 13.89 7.93 2.21
C PRO A 786 13.84 7.10 0.92
N VAL A 787 12.65 6.74 0.43
CA VAL A 787 12.47 6.03 -0.86
C VAL A 787 12.63 6.97 -2.06
N LYS A 788 12.29 8.25 -1.89
CA LYS A 788 12.25 9.29 -2.93
C LYS A 788 13.34 10.35 -2.77
N ASP A 789 13.69 10.70 -1.55
CA ASP A 789 14.63 11.75 -1.18
C ASP A 789 15.96 11.11 -0.75
N ALA A 790 17.04 11.87 -0.81
CA ALA A 790 18.38 11.45 -0.42
C ALA A 790 18.93 12.34 0.70
N SER A 791 19.60 11.73 1.68
CA SER A 791 20.23 12.47 2.78
C SER A 791 21.61 12.94 2.37
N LEU A 792 21.87 14.24 2.55
CA LEU A 792 23.12 14.91 2.21
C LEU A 792 23.95 15.13 3.48
N PRO A 793 25.28 14.89 3.49
CA PRO A 793 26.08 15.18 4.65
C PRO A 793 26.31 16.68 4.81
N GLU A 794 26.02 17.19 6.00
CA GLU A 794 26.41 18.53 6.40
C GLU A 794 27.89 18.55 6.76
N ILE A 795 28.70 19.35 6.06
CA ILE A 795 30.14 19.42 6.25
C ILE A 795 30.51 20.87 6.57
N ASN A 796 31.14 21.07 7.73
CA ASN A 796 31.64 22.37 8.13
C ASN A 796 33.06 22.60 7.57
N LEU A 797 33.16 23.18 6.38
CA LEU A 797 34.44 23.53 5.75
C LEU A 797 34.81 24.97 6.06
N LEU A 798 35.51 25.21 7.19
CA LEU A 798 35.88 26.57 7.62
C LEU A 798 36.68 27.34 6.57
N THR A 799 37.70 26.71 5.98
CA THR A 799 38.54 27.31 4.93
C THR A 799 38.08 26.96 3.52
N GLY A 800 37.05 26.11 3.40
CA GLY A 800 36.69 25.43 2.17
C GLY A 800 37.46 24.11 1.95
N GLU A 801 38.53 23.84 2.69
CA GLU A 801 39.34 22.62 2.50
C GLU A 801 39.20 21.62 3.65
N VAL A 802 39.48 20.34 3.36
CA VAL A 802 39.54 19.27 4.37
C VAL A 802 40.92 19.14 5.05
N THR A 803 41.89 19.97 4.64
CA THR A 803 43.28 19.94 5.11
C THR A 803 43.35 20.06 6.64
N GLY A 804 44.01 19.11 7.29
CA GLY A 804 44.17 19.07 8.75
C GLY A 804 42.97 18.55 9.55
N LEU A 805 41.80 18.35 8.92
CA LEU A 805 40.61 17.82 9.60
C LEU A 805 40.64 16.30 9.75
N ILE A 806 41.18 15.60 8.75
CA ILE A 806 41.14 14.13 8.65
C ILE A 806 42.25 13.50 9.51
N GLY A 807 41.88 12.44 10.22
CA GLY A 807 42.77 11.59 11.01
C GLY A 807 42.55 11.77 12.51
N GLY A 808 43.07 10.81 13.27
CA GLY A 808 42.99 10.83 14.73
C GLY A 808 44.07 9.96 15.37
N PRO A 809 44.30 10.13 16.69
CA PRO A 809 45.23 9.29 17.41
C PRO A 809 44.73 7.85 17.49
N SER A 810 45.65 6.93 17.76
CA SER A 810 45.31 5.51 17.98
C SER A 810 44.24 5.35 19.06
N PRO A 811 43.39 4.31 19.00
CA PRO A 811 42.33 4.10 20.00
C PRO A 811 42.82 4.07 21.46
N SER A 812 44.07 3.66 21.70
CA SER A 812 44.70 3.65 23.03
C SER A 812 45.01 5.04 23.60
N ARG A 813 45.16 6.06 22.75
CA ARG A 813 45.46 7.44 23.14
C ARG A 813 44.21 8.31 23.33
N ARG A 814 43.01 7.71 23.26
CA ARG A 814 41.72 8.38 23.44
C ARG A 814 41.25 8.22 24.87
N SER A 815 41.55 9.22 25.69
CA SER A 815 41.29 9.21 27.14
C SER A 815 39.85 9.57 27.51
N ILE A 816 39.09 10.27 26.65
CA ILE A 816 37.72 10.70 26.94
C ILE A 816 36.75 9.63 26.42
N LEU A 817 35.78 9.20 27.23
CA LEU A 817 34.78 8.21 26.80
C LEU A 817 33.86 8.83 25.74
N ALA A 818 33.19 9.93 26.08
CA ALA A 818 32.26 10.61 25.18
C ALA A 818 32.40 12.12 25.26
N PHE A 819 32.24 12.80 24.12
CA PHE A 819 32.36 14.25 24.05
C PHE A 819 31.25 14.92 23.23
N PHE A 820 30.80 16.07 23.71
CA PHE A 820 29.98 17.03 22.99
C PHE A 820 30.40 18.46 23.32
N ALA A 821 30.44 19.33 22.31
CA ALA A 821 30.39 20.77 22.52
C ALA A 821 29.49 21.45 21.48
N GLY A 822 28.56 22.31 21.91
CA GLY A 822 27.67 23.04 21.03
C GLY A 822 26.60 23.87 21.74
N ARG A 823 26.16 24.96 21.10
CA ARG A 823 25.13 25.86 21.63
C ARG A 823 23.78 25.14 21.85
N LEU A 824 22.98 25.69 22.78
CA LEU A 824 21.57 25.34 22.99
C LEU A 824 20.79 25.61 21.71
N HIS A 825 20.41 24.54 21.01
CA HIS A 825 19.79 24.60 19.70
C HIS A 825 18.98 23.31 19.52
N GLY A 826 17.65 23.41 19.52
CA GLY A 826 16.74 22.26 19.56
C GLY A 826 16.64 21.57 20.93
N HIS A 827 15.50 20.93 21.19
CA HIS A 827 15.14 20.36 22.49
C HIS A 827 16.09 19.25 22.97
N ILE A 828 16.63 18.43 22.04
CA ILE A 828 17.55 17.32 22.39
C ILE A 828 18.85 17.86 23.01
N ARG A 829 19.37 19.00 22.53
CA ARG A 829 20.58 19.61 23.10
C ARG A 829 20.35 20.17 24.50
N HIS A 830 19.14 20.70 24.77
CA HIS A 830 18.75 21.06 26.14
C HIS A 830 18.81 19.84 27.05
N LEU A 831 18.12 18.76 26.68
CA LEU A 831 18.13 17.51 27.45
C LEU A 831 19.55 16.97 27.68
N LEU A 832 20.41 17.00 26.66
CA LEU A 832 21.79 16.55 26.79
C LEU A 832 22.60 17.43 27.76
N LEU A 833 22.51 18.76 27.63
CA LEU A 833 23.22 19.69 28.49
C LEU A 833 22.69 19.61 29.93
N ASP A 834 21.38 19.54 30.13
CA ASP A 834 20.77 19.41 31.44
C ASP A 834 21.21 18.13 32.15
N ASN A 835 21.40 17.03 31.42
CA ASN A 835 21.81 15.75 32.00
C ASN A 835 23.33 15.63 32.23
N TRP A 836 24.18 16.22 31.38
CA TRP A 836 25.61 15.89 31.35
C TRP A 836 26.56 17.09 31.48
N LYS A 837 26.11 18.34 31.28
CA LYS A 837 27.00 19.51 31.33
C LYS A 837 27.70 19.61 32.69
N ASN A 838 29.03 19.56 32.68
CA ASN A 838 29.88 19.64 33.88
C ASN A 838 29.55 18.60 34.98
N LYS A 839 28.94 17.45 34.63
CA LYS A 839 28.48 16.44 35.61
C LYS A 839 29.33 15.19 35.68
N ASP A 840 30.17 14.91 34.68
CA ASP A 840 30.96 13.67 34.61
C ASP A 840 32.32 13.89 33.94
N GLN A 841 33.35 13.16 34.38
CA GLN A 841 34.71 13.26 33.84
C GLN A 841 34.93 12.42 32.56
N ASP A 842 34.16 11.32 32.40
CA ASP A 842 34.23 10.42 31.25
C ASP A 842 33.36 10.96 30.09
N VAL A 843 32.19 11.49 30.41
CA VAL A 843 31.21 12.07 29.46
C VAL A 843 31.25 13.58 29.55
N GLN A 844 32.01 14.21 28.66
CA GLN A 844 32.30 15.64 28.71
C GLN A 844 31.40 16.43 27.75
N VAL A 845 30.48 17.20 28.30
CA VAL A 845 29.46 17.95 27.54
C VAL A 845 29.59 19.45 27.87
N TYR A 846 29.71 20.28 26.83
CA TYR A 846 29.86 21.73 26.94
C TYR A 846 28.85 22.46 26.04
N ASP A 847 28.32 23.59 26.50
CA ASP A 847 27.61 24.55 25.65
C ASP A 847 28.60 25.50 24.94
N LYS A 848 29.67 25.88 25.64
CA LYS A 848 30.81 26.62 25.12
C LYS A 848 32.10 26.06 25.74
N LEU A 849 33.09 25.77 24.90
CA LEU A 849 34.40 25.34 25.38
C LEU A 849 35.17 26.50 26.04
N PRO A 850 36.01 26.23 27.05
CA PRO A 850 36.96 27.21 27.58
C PRO A 850 37.90 27.73 26.48
N ASN A 851 38.32 29.00 26.58
CA ASN A 851 39.11 29.68 25.53
C ASN A 851 40.44 28.98 25.16
N ASN A 852 41.03 28.22 26.09
CA ASN A 852 42.28 27.49 25.90
C ASN A 852 42.10 26.03 25.46
N VAL A 853 40.86 25.57 25.25
CA VAL A 853 40.55 24.18 24.87
C VAL A 853 40.15 24.13 23.40
N SER A 854 40.93 23.42 22.59
CA SER A 854 40.64 23.23 21.17
C SER A 854 39.54 22.17 20.95
N TYR A 855 38.48 22.53 20.23
CA TYR A 855 37.40 21.63 19.83
C TYR A 855 37.90 20.38 19.10
N ASN A 856 38.78 20.57 18.10
CA ASN A 856 39.37 19.46 17.33
C ASN A 856 40.22 18.53 18.21
N SER A 857 40.92 19.09 19.21
CA SER A 857 41.68 18.29 20.18
C SER A 857 40.76 17.40 21.02
N MET A 858 39.60 17.92 21.45
CA MET A 858 38.62 17.16 22.23
C MET A 858 38.00 16.02 21.43
N LEU A 859 37.57 16.27 20.17
CA LEU A 859 37.09 15.22 19.27
C LEU A 859 38.12 14.10 19.10
N ARG A 860 39.39 14.46 18.85
CA ARG A 860 40.50 13.50 18.66
C ARG A 860 40.83 12.69 19.91
N LYS A 861 40.66 13.26 21.11
CA LYS A 861 40.88 12.55 22.40
C LYS A 861 39.70 11.66 22.82
N SER A 862 38.56 11.75 22.12
CA SER A 862 37.33 11.06 22.50
C SER A 862 37.14 9.74 21.77
N LYS A 863 36.62 8.72 22.47
CA LYS A 863 36.26 7.43 21.88
C LYS A 863 34.96 7.54 21.08
N PHE A 864 33.97 8.17 21.68
CA PHE A 864 32.63 8.39 21.13
C PHE A 864 32.34 9.89 21.03
N CYS A 865 31.71 10.33 19.94
CA CYS A 865 31.39 11.73 19.71
C CYS A 865 29.89 11.88 19.57
N LEU A 866 29.28 12.59 20.53
CA LEU A 866 27.82 12.75 20.59
C LEU A 866 27.38 13.74 19.51
N CYS A 867 26.39 13.32 18.73
CA CYS A 867 25.81 14.06 17.61
C CYS A 867 24.30 14.26 17.85
N PRO A 868 23.91 15.07 18.85
CA PRO A 868 22.51 15.40 19.07
C PRO A 868 21.97 16.31 17.97
N SER A 869 20.78 16.00 17.47
CA SER A 869 20.05 16.85 16.53
C SER A 869 19.71 18.22 17.13
N GLY A 870 19.62 19.21 16.24
CA GLY A 870 19.29 20.60 16.51
C GLY A 870 17.81 20.91 16.34
N TYR A 871 17.48 22.13 15.88
CA TYR A 871 16.17 22.38 15.26
C TYR A 871 16.05 21.59 13.95
N GLU A 872 17.13 21.50 13.20
CA GLU A 872 17.32 20.53 12.12
C GLU A 872 17.92 19.23 12.65
N VAL A 873 17.61 18.11 11.98
CA VAL A 873 18.18 16.82 12.39
C VAL A 873 19.65 16.67 11.99
N ALA A 874 20.10 17.42 10.97
CA ALA A 874 21.48 17.44 10.49
C ALA A 874 22.43 18.02 11.55
N SER A 875 23.68 17.56 11.53
CA SER A 875 24.72 18.16 12.34
C SER A 875 26.07 17.93 11.67
N PRO A 876 26.92 18.98 11.53
CA PRO A 876 28.26 18.82 10.98
C PRO A 876 29.12 17.89 11.85
N ARG A 877 28.73 17.73 13.11
CA ARG A 877 29.38 16.86 14.11
C ARG A 877 29.46 15.42 13.67
N VAL A 878 28.50 14.93 12.88
CA VAL A 878 28.53 13.56 12.35
C VAL A 878 29.77 13.38 11.46
N VAL A 879 30.02 14.33 10.57
CA VAL A 879 31.18 14.28 9.67
C VAL A 879 32.47 14.64 10.41
N GLU A 880 32.46 15.59 11.33
CA GLU A 880 33.61 15.94 12.17
C GLU A 880 34.07 14.76 13.05
N ALA A 881 33.12 13.96 13.57
CA ALA A 881 33.40 12.72 14.29
C ALA A 881 34.05 11.68 13.36
N ILE A 882 33.48 11.49 12.17
CA ILE A 882 34.04 10.59 11.14
C ILE A 882 35.46 11.00 10.79
N TYR A 883 35.72 12.27 10.46
CA TYR A 883 37.05 12.81 10.15
C TYR A 883 38.06 12.63 11.29
N SER A 884 37.61 12.80 12.53
CA SER A 884 38.45 12.62 13.72
C SER A 884 38.66 11.16 14.12
N GLU A 885 38.20 10.19 13.33
CA GLU A 885 38.17 8.75 13.65
C GLU A 885 37.49 8.45 15.01
N CYS A 886 36.54 9.29 15.42
CA CYS A 886 35.74 9.15 16.63
C CYS A 886 34.43 8.44 16.29
N VAL A 887 33.99 7.45 17.08
CA VAL A 887 32.75 6.73 16.77
C VAL A 887 31.54 7.66 16.94
N PRO A 888 30.78 7.97 15.88
CA PRO A 888 29.63 8.87 15.99
C PRO A 888 28.53 8.23 16.83
N VAL A 889 27.95 9.01 17.73
CA VAL A 889 26.77 8.63 18.53
C VAL A 889 25.61 9.52 18.13
N LEU A 890 24.68 8.97 17.34
CA LEU A 890 23.53 9.69 16.82
C LEU A 890 22.45 9.75 17.90
N ILE A 891 22.01 10.97 18.25
CA ILE A 891 20.93 11.21 19.22
C ILE A 891 19.88 12.09 18.54
N SER A 892 18.86 11.45 17.98
CA SER A 892 17.93 12.12 17.07
C SER A 892 16.65 11.33 16.94
N ASP A 893 15.52 12.01 16.84
CA ASP A 893 14.27 11.41 16.38
C ASP A 893 14.16 11.57 14.86
N SER A 894 13.77 10.50 14.15
CA SER A 894 13.39 10.58 12.72
C SER A 894 14.49 11.03 11.74
N PHE A 895 15.76 11.02 12.13
CA PHE A 895 16.89 11.34 11.24
C PHE A 895 17.27 10.16 10.35
N VAL A 896 17.43 10.40 9.05
CA VAL A 896 18.03 9.44 8.11
C VAL A 896 19.48 9.85 7.82
N PRO A 897 20.49 9.09 8.30
CA PRO A 897 21.89 9.44 8.09
C PRO A 897 22.30 9.41 6.60
N PRO A 898 23.29 10.22 6.18
CA PRO A 898 23.76 10.26 4.80
C PRO A 898 24.17 8.89 4.26
N PHE A 899 23.88 8.65 2.99
CA PHE A 899 24.24 7.42 2.27
C PHE A 899 23.70 6.12 2.91
N SER A 900 22.62 6.19 3.69
CA SER A 900 22.02 5.03 4.37
C SER A 900 21.54 3.91 3.45
N ASP A 901 21.35 4.17 2.15
CA ASP A 901 21.03 3.15 1.14
C ASP A 901 22.18 2.16 0.92
N VAL A 902 23.42 2.62 1.11
CA VAL A 902 24.63 1.86 0.82
C VAL A 902 25.46 1.58 2.06
N LEU A 903 25.58 2.54 2.98
CA LEU A 903 26.33 2.41 4.24
C LEU A 903 25.47 1.76 5.34
N ASN A 904 26.07 0.82 6.05
CA ASN A 904 25.51 0.21 7.24
C ASN A 904 25.98 0.98 8.48
N TRP A 905 25.25 2.04 8.86
CA TRP A 905 25.57 2.90 10.00
C TRP A 905 25.75 2.11 11.31
N ASN A 906 24.93 1.09 11.57
CA ASN A 906 25.05 0.21 12.74
C ASN A 906 26.41 -0.52 12.83
N ALA A 907 27.17 -0.59 11.74
CA ALA A 907 28.49 -1.20 11.74
C ALA A 907 29.58 -0.29 12.35
N PHE A 908 29.38 1.03 12.37
CA PHE A 908 30.42 2.01 12.72
C PHE A 908 29.94 3.22 13.55
N SER A 909 28.65 3.31 13.87
CA SER A 909 28.07 4.32 14.78
C SER A 909 27.25 3.66 15.90
N VAL A 910 26.91 4.46 16.89
CA VAL A 910 25.95 4.10 17.95
C VAL A 910 24.72 4.99 17.79
N GLN A 911 23.52 4.44 17.98
CA GLN A 911 22.28 5.21 18.01
C GLN A 911 21.72 5.15 19.44
N ILE A 912 21.37 6.31 19.99
CA ILE A 912 20.77 6.43 21.33
C ILE A 912 19.46 7.19 21.19
N ASP A 913 18.37 6.58 21.67
CA ASP A 913 17.06 7.22 21.71
C ASP A 913 17.08 8.42 22.67
N VAL A 914 16.31 9.47 22.38
CA VAL A 914 16.28 10.71 23.18
C VAL A 914 15.95 10.44 24.66
N LYS A 915 15.05 9.49 24.93
CA LYS A 915 14.69 9.06 26.31
C LYS A 915 15.86 8.44 27.09
N ASP A 916 16.87 7.91 26.41
CA ASP A 916 18.02 7.22 27.00
C ASP A 916 19.25 8.13 27.12
N ILE A 917 19.10 9.44 26.87
CA ILE A 917 20.14 10.45 27.15
C ILE A 917 20.71 10.32 28.58
N PRO A 918 19.91 10.14 29.65
CA PRO A 918 20.46 9.97 31.00
C PRO A 918 21.34 8.70 31.16
N LYS A 919 21.24 7.72 30.26
CA LYS A 919 21.96 6.44 30.30
C LYS A 919 23.16 6.37 29.34
N ILE A 920 23.56 7.48 28.71
CA ILE A 920 24.66 7.52 27.73
C ILE A 920 25.92 6.82 28.26
N LYS A 921 26.34 7.11 29.49
CA LYS A 921 27.55 6.49 30.07
C LYS A 921 27.42 4.98 30.22
N GLU A 922 26.27 4.49 30.69
CA GLU A 922 25.98 3.06 30.83
C GLU A 922 26.04 2.36 29.47
N ILE A 923 25.33 2.89 28.48
CA ILE A 923 25.27 2.34 27.12
C ILE A 923 26.68 2.27 26.51
N LEU A 924 27.45 3.36 26.58
CA LEU A 924 28.77 3.43 25.97
C LEU A 924 29.81 2.57 26.71
N LYS A 925 29.72 2.44 28.04
CA LYS A 925 30.57 1.50 28.80
C LYS A 925 30.18 0.04 28.57
N GLY A 926 28.93 -0.25 28.22
CA GLY A 926 28.48 -1.60 27.83
C GLY A 926 29.08 -2.10 26.52
N ILE A 927 29.65 -1.23 25.70
CA ILE A 927 30.32 -1.60 24.45
C ILE A 927 31.71 -2.15 24.76
N SER A 928 31.91 -3.44 24.50
CA SER A 928 33.22 -4.08 24.72
C SER A 928 34.34 -3.40 23.93
N GLN A 929 35.56 -3.44 24.48
CA GLN A 929 36.75 -2.88 23.83
C GLN A 929 36.96 -3.45 22.41
N ARG A 930 36.71 -4.75 22.21
CA ARG A 930 36.78 -5.41 20.89
C ARG A 930 35.77 -4.81 19.90
N GLN A 931 34.55 -4.55 20.35
CA GLN A 931 33.52 -3.93 19.51
C GLN A 931 33.87 -2.48 19.18
N TYR A 932 34.32 -1.70 20.17
CA TYR A 932 34.79 -0.33 19.94
C TYR A 932 35.91 -0.26 18.89
N LEU A 933 36.96 -1.08 19.04
CA LEU A 933 38.07 -1.15 18.07
C LEU A 933 37.61 -1.56 16.66
N ARG A 934 36.55 -2.37 16.57
CA ARG A 934 35.94 -2.74 15.28
C ARG A 934 35.18 -1.56 14.67
N MET A 935 34.39 -0.84 15.45
CA MET A 935 33.66 0.34 14.98
C MET A 935 34.62 1.45 14.55
N GLN A 936 35.64 1.78 15.35
CA GLN A 936 36.61 2.80 15.03
C GLN A 936 37.37 2.53 13.72
N ARG A 937 37.81 1.28 13.48
CA ARG A 937 38.42 0.89 12.19
C ARG A 937 37.48 1.09 11.01
N ARG A 938 36.18 0.84 11.21
CA ARG A 938 35.16 1.03 10.18
C ARG A 938 34.85 2.51 9.95
N VAL A 939 34.86 3.35 11.00
CA VAL A 939 34.81 4.82 10.86
C VAL A 939 35.92 5.29 9.92
N LYS A 940 37.16 4.82 10.14
CA LYS A 940 38.29 5.12 9.26
C LYS A 940 38.08 4.67 7.81
N GLN A 941 37.43 3.53 7.58
CA GLN A 941 37.12 3.06 6.22
C GLN A 941 36.08 3.93 5.52
N VAL A 942 35.01 4.34 6.23
CA VAL A 942 33.92 5.13 5.65
C VAL A 942 34.30 6.59 5.41
N GLN A 943 35.33 7.12 6.07
CA GLN A 943 35.81 8.49 5.90
C GLN A 943 35.87 8.94 4.43
N ARG A 944 36.39 8.08 3.54
CA ARG A 944 36.52 8.37 2.10
C ARG A 944 35.23 8.90 1.46
N HIS A 945 34.08 8.40 1.91
CA HIS A 945 32.76 8.71 1.33
C HIS A 945 32.22 10.07 1.77
N PHE A 946 32.86 10.70 2.75
CA PHE A 946 32.47 12.00 3.28
C PHE A 946 33.46 13.10 2.91
N VAL A 947 34.59 12.78 2.27
CA VAL A 947 35.61 13.76 1.91
C VAL A 947 35.17 14.61 0.71
N ALA A 948 35.16 15.94 0.87
CA ALA A 948 35.10 16.90 -0.22
C ALA A 948 36.52 17.15 -0.75
N ASN A 949 36.93 16.43 -1.79
CA ASN A 949 38.26 16.60 -2.40
C ASN A 949 38.31 17.87 -3.27
N GLN A 950 39.50 18.47 -3.42
CA GLN A 950 39.72 19.56 -4.37
C GLN A 950 39.50 19.12 -5.83
N SER A 951 39.90 17.89 -6.16
CA SER A 951 39.60 17.22 -7.41
C SER A 951 38.67 16.04 -7.14
N LEU A 952 37.57 15.91 -7.87
CA LEU A 952 36.62 14.80 -7.75
C LEU A 952 37.35 13.45 -7.79
N LYS A 953 37.14 12.61 -6.76
CA LYS A 953 37.66 11.24 -6.68
C LYS A 953 36.52 10.24 -6.62
N ARG A 954 36.68 9.07 -7.24
CA ARG A 954 35.63 8.05 -7.19
C ARG A 954 35.28 7.72 -5.75
N PHE A 955 34.01 7.49 -5.49
CA PHE A 955 33.44 7.21 -4.18
C PHE A 955 33.57 8.33 -3.12
N ASP A 956 33.97 9.55 -3.49
CA ASP A 956 33.95 10.70 -2.59
C ASP A 956 32.52 11.25 -2.34
N VAL A 957 32.40 12.29 -1.52
CA VAL A 957 31.08 12.82 -1.13
C VAL A 957 30.22 13.25 -2.31
N PHE A 958 30.84 13.81 -3.37
CA PHE A 958 30.14 14.22 -4.57
C PHE A 958 29.60 12.98 -5.30
N HIS A 959 30.45 11.99 -5.57
CA HIS A 959 30.04 10.76 -6.24
C HIS A 959 29.02 9.96 -5.47
N MET A 960 29.13 9.91 -4.15
CA MET A 960 28.15 9.25 -3.27
C MET A 960 26.79 9.97 -3.28
N THR A 961 26.80 11.30 -3.42
CA THR A 961 25.58 12.11 -3.57
C THR A 961 24.92 11.85 -4.92
N VAL A 962 25.70 11.89 -6.02
CA VAL A 962 25.23 11.54 -7.36
C VAL A 962 24.68 10.11 -7.39
N HIS A 963 25.35 9.16 -6.72
CA HIS A 963 24.89 7.78 -6.59
C HIS A 963 23.56 7.67 -5.85
N SER A 964 23.37 8.47 -4.81
CA SER A 964 22.11 8.53 -4.09
C SER A 964 20.97 8.97 -5.02
N VAL A 965 21.19 9.98 -5.88
CA VAL A 965 20.21 10.41 -6.90
C VAL A 965 19.97 9.31 -7.95
N TRP A 966 21.02 8.64 -8.42
CA TRP A 966 20.93 7.50 -9.34
C TRP A 966 20.01 6.39 -8.80
N LEU A 967 20.14 6.04 -7.53
CA LEU A 967 19.26 5.03 -6.90
C LEU A 967 17.79 5.47 -6.91
N ARG A 968 17.50 6.76 -6.71
CA ARG A 968 16.11 7.27 -6.77
C ARG A 968 15.58 7.23 -8.20
N ARG A 969 16.42 7.52 -9.20
CA ARG A 969 16.03 7.40 -10.61
C ARG A 969 15.69 5.96 -11.01
N LEU A 970 16.37 4.97 -10.41
CA LEU A 970 16.04 3.55 -10.63
C LEU A 970 14.69 3.15 -9.99
N ASN A 971 14.20 3.87 -8.98
CA ASN A 971 12.94 3.56 -8.30
C ASN A 971 11.69 4.03 -9.07
N ILE A 972 11.86 4.87 -10.10
CA ILE A 972 10.76 5.45 -10.88
C ILE A 972 10.78 4.91 -12.32
N HIS A 973 9.58 4.76 -12.91
CA HIS A 973 9.40 4.38 -14.31
C HIS A 973 8.57 5.45 -15.01
N ILE A 974 9.11 6.05 -16.06
CA ILE A 974 8.46 7.13 -16.81
C ILE A 974 7.86 6.55 -18.09
N ARG A 975 6.68 7.02 -18.47
CA ARG A 975 6.03 6.66 -19.73
C ARG A 975 5.57 7.92 -20.43
N ASP A 976 5.69 7.97 -21.74
CA ASP A 976 4.98 8.97 -22.51
C ASP A 976 3.48 8.70 -22.38
N PHE A 977 2.73 9.71 -22.00
CA PHE A 977 1.28 9.67 -22.20
C PHE A 977 1.05 9.91 -23.69
N GLU A 978 0.61 8.89 -24.43
CA GLU A 978 0.02 9.11 -25.74
C GLU A 978 -1.12 10.12 -25.54
N ARG A 979 -0.97 11.33 -26.08
CA ARG A 979 -2.09 12.27 -26.18
C ARG A 979 -3.17 11.54 -26.98
N PRO A 980 -4.41 11.40 -26.47
CA PRO A 980 -5.51 10.96 -27.31
C PRO A 980 -5.62 11.95 -28.48
N SER A 981 -5.41 11.43 -29.69
CA SER A 981 -5.64 12.14 -30.95
C SER A 981 -7.11 12.50 -31.13
#